data_AF-A0A4Z1ISQ3-F1
#
_entry.id   AF-A0A4Z1ISQ3-F1
#
_cell.length_a   1.000
_cell.length_b   1.000
_cell.length_c   1.000
_cell.angle_alpha   90.00
_cell.angle_beta   90.00
_cell.angle_gamma   90.00
#
_symmetry.space_group_name_H-M   'P 1'
#
loop_
_entity.id
_entity.type
_entity.pdbx_description
1 polymer ?
#
loop_
_entity_poly.entity_id
_entity_poly.type
_entity_poly.pdbx_seq_one_letter_code
_entity_poly.pdbx_strand_id
1 'polypeptide(L)'
;MPYNARSKDLPESVANGGLEDPRASHQAFFKQRMTCRDVKDFISNTSEFSPLEPGSNRTSHQGKRSSKSQTKLDEIVSRAKEIGKPGAKQNAGQPLSDLVPGLVTTGGLSRSPAFDCLPVVSHWAERTDESSAADSAVTFRLSSTWESIHVIGEGATMQSPLGAPCWSLKAHGISPVDAESSKFSQKYVAESKTLVTTVALARRVDTPLTGGVLSAAAGISWMRNTRVADAVDCAVGLLSDAAELLTARNKVLATGNTQRLPFAEVQEVLMPTWCSVRKPLPPKLSGVALSNDQATLDVLTREDCEGPLLNTSVFSMAIGYNRGVYGGSISGLWAIMDSAFVLDYSIGKDSPEMADKLAFSFAEVAAVAETSVSAGPHITDIRVVKGCNYSCLRQKAIIEDDDPGRSRPCIVVWNDLARLARYKLADAVFCHVYYDAGGGEQMAAIAGLGCVAHDWIDLGADVECGEVSNIIPSLTRGSLEEKPLAEVYSRLTGAMIWYRDNDPYNPAALCLLFTHWWQLANCRHRPITLLGRTDLDVNKSIVATIPDARPSLEHFRASGIEIERSPRALANAEARLQSIISSGPLPETQAVIDLLVSPVLAYVKGGDQLPLENEYVGAVLAVEIAYPHGQKIMELWDLAIVMWECGAMWGAGVAGLAYTHSGRLNCDRARNDLSESTWS
;
A
#
# COMPACT_ATOMS: atom_id res chain seq x y z
N MET A 1 0.76 -24.35 -18.04
CA MET A 1 1.29 -24.08 -19.39
C MET A 1 0.69 -22.77 -19.93
N PRO A 2 1.49 -21.94 -20.62
CA PRO A 2 1.00 -20.69 -21.22
C PRO A 2 -0.19 -20.97 -22.14
N TYR A 3 -1.09 -19.99 -22.24
CA TYR A 3 -2.30 -20.10 -23.03
C TYR A 3 -2.24 -19.20 -24.27
N ASN A 4 -2.94 -19.62 -25.32
CA ASN A 4 -3.10 -18.81 -26.52
C ASN A 4 -4.01 -17.62 -26.22
N ALA A 5 -3.45 -16.46 -25.89
CA ALA A 5 -4.18 -15.23 -25.63
C ALA A 5 -4.92 -14.72 -26.88
N ARG A 6 -4.50 -15.13 -28.09
CA ARG A 6 -5.18 -14.79 -29.35
C ARG A 6 -6.38 -15.69 -29.69
N SER A 7 -6.69 -16.74 -28.93
CA SER A 7 -7.96 -17.50 -29.07
C SER A 7 -9.20 -16.64 -28.78
N LYS A 8 -10.35 -16.92 -29.42
CA LYS A 8 -11.61 -16.18 -29.17
C LYS A 8 -12.11 -16.35 -27.75
N ASP A 9 -12.06 -17.58 -27.24
CA ASP A 9 -12.56 -17.94 -25.91
C ASP A 9 -11.43 -17.99 -24.89
N LEU A 10 -11.75 -17.70 -23.62
CA LEU A 10 -10.89 -17.97 -22.47
C LEU A 10 -10.99 -19.48 -22.14
N PRO A 11 -9.88 -20.24 -22.13
CA PRO A 11 -9.92 -21.59 -21.57
C PRO A 11 -10.37 -21.56 -20.10
N GLU A 12 -11.03 -22.62 -19.64
CA GLU A 12 -11.57 -22.71 -18.27
C GLU A 12 -10.51 -22.47 -17.19
N SER A 13 -9.30 -23.02 -17.39
CA SER A 13 -8.14 -22.80 -16.51
C SER A 13 -7.64 -21.35 -16.49
N VAL A 14 -8.03 -20.54 -17.48
CA VAL A 14 -7.78 -19.09 -17.49
C VAL A 14 -8.95 -18.38 -16.84
N ALA A 15 -10.19 -18.85 -16.96
CA ALA A 15 -11.33 -18.20 -16.30
C ALA A 15 -11.11 -18.07 -14.78
N ASN A 16 -10.54 -19.09 -14.14
CA ASN A 16 -10.20 -19.10 -12.70
C ASN A 16 -8.75 -18.66 -12.38
N GLY A 17 -7.95 -18.26 -13.37
CA GLY A 17 -6.52 -17.95 -13.20
C GLY A 17 -5.67 -19.14 -12.73
N GLY A 18 -6.22 -20.36 -12.76
CA GLY A 18 -5.60 -21.56 -12.20
C GLY A 18 -5.54 -21.58 -10.67
N LEU A 19 -6.39 -20.79 -10.00
CA LEU A 19 -6.42 -20.63 -8.55
C LEU A 19 -7.71 -21.21 -7.97
N GLU A 20 -7.65 -21.49 -6.67
CA GLU A 20 -8.82 -21.86 -5.90
C GLU A 20 -9.39 -20.61 -5.22
N ASP A 21 -10.66 -20.33 -5.45
CA ASP A 21 -11.41 -19.28 -4.74
C ASP A 21 -12.32 -19.90 -3.68
N PRO A 22 -11.79 -20.24 -2.49
CA PRO A 22 -12.64 -20.59 -1.38
C PRO A 22 -13.29 -19.29 -0.90
N ARG A 23 -14.58 -19.07 -1.17
CA ARG A 23 -15.31 -17.93 -0.58
C ARG A 23 -14.98 -17.83 0.91
N ALA A 24 -14.45 -16.70 1.33
CA ALA A 24 -13.70 -16.58 2.58
C ALA A 24 -14.42 -16.95 3.88
N SER A 25 -15.75 -16.91 3.95
CA SER A 25 -16.49 -17.46 5.08
C SER A 25 -16.23 -18.96 5.32
N HIS A 26 -15.65 -19.65 4.34
CA HIS A 26 -15.27 -21.06 4.38
C HIS A 26 -13.76 -21.30 4.57
N GLN A 27 -12.93 -20.25 4.60
CA GLN A 27 -11.48 -20.38 4.78
C GLN A 27 -11.13 -20.52 6.27
N ALA A 28 -10.92 -21.75 6.73
CA ALA A 28 -10.64 -22.05 8.14
C ALA A 28 -9.40 -21.34 8.71
N PHE A 29 -8.42 -21.01 7.86
CA PHE A 29 -7.18 -20.36 8.29
C PHE A 29 -7.35 -18.89 8.68
N PHE A 30 -8.42 -18.19 8.27
CA PHE A 30 -8.70 -16.83 8.78
C PHE A 30 -8.96 -16.80 10.29
N LYS A 31 -9.27 -17.95 10.88
CA LYS A 31 -9.47 -18.12 12.33
C LYS A 31 -8.19 -18.51 13.08
N GLN A 32 -7.08 -18.71 12.37
CA GLN A 32 -5.81 -19.12 12.95
C GLN A 32 -4.96 -17.90 13.32
N ARG A 33 -3.89 -18.13 14.09
CA ARG A 33 -2.92 -17.09 14.42
C ARG A 33 -2.14 -16.70 13.16
N MET A 34 -1.97 -15.40 12.94
CA MET A 34 -1.08 -14.88 11.89
C MET A 34 0.36 -14.96 12.37
N THR A 35 1.21 -15.67 11.63
CA THR A 35 2.64 -15.71 11.93
C THR A 35 3.44 -15.95 10.66
N CYS A 36 4.70 -15.52 10.70
CA CYS A 36 5.72 -15.77 9.69
C CYS A 36 7.09 -15.83 10.36
N ARG A 37 8.11 -16.28 9.62
CA ARG A 37 9.49 -16.41 10.08
C ARG A 37 10.03 -15.12 10.70
N ASP A 38 9.85 -13.98 10.04
CA ASP A 38 10.36 -12.68 10.50
C ASP A 38 9.85 -12.29 11.89
N VAL A 39 8.55 -12.50 12.16
CA VAL A 39 7.97 -12.25 13.49
C VAL A 39 8.65 -13.13 14.54
N LYS A 40 8.79 -14.43 14.25
CA LYS A 40 9.39 -15.40 15.16
C LYS A 40 10.85 -15.03 15.45
N ASP A 41 11.60 -14.64 14.42
CA ASP A 41 13.00 -14.24 14.54
C ASP A 41 13.17 -12.94 15.35
N PHE A 42 12.36 -11.92 15.06
CA PHE A 42 12.45 -10.63 15.77
C PHE A 42 12.11 -10.77 17.26
N ILE A 43 11.03 -11.48 17.59
CA ILE A 43 10.62 -11.71 18.99
C ILE A 43 11.71 -12.51 19.73
N SER A 44 12.31 -13.51 19.07
CA SER A 44 13.38 -14.30 19.69
C SER A 44 14.62 -13.45 19.99
N ASN A 45 15.03 -12.59 19.05
CA ASN A 45 16.23 -11.75 19.21
C ASN A 45 16.08 -10.69 20.32
N THR A 46 14.91 -10.05 20.43
CA THR A 46 14.65 -9.03 21.48
C THR A 46 14.68 -9.63 22.90
N SER A 47 14.40 -10.94 23.04
CA SER A 47 14.45 -11.63 24.33
C SER A 47 15.87 -11.97 24.81
N GLU A 48 16.88 -11.95 23.92
CA GLU A 48 18.27 -12.34 24.22
C GLU A 48 19.21 -11.14 24.44
N PHE A 49 18.80 -9.90 24.10
CA PHE A 49 19.62 -8.71 24.32
C PHE A 49 19.60 -8.27 25.80
N SER A 50 20.57 -8.75 26.58
CA SER A 50 20.95 -8.11 27.84
C SER A 50 21.94 -6.98 27.55
N PRO A 51 21.71 -5.73 27.98
CA PRO A 51 22.53 -4.56 27.62
C PRO A 51 23.98 -4.57 28.17
N LEU A 52 24.43 -5.67 28.76
CA LEU A 52 25.69 -5.74 29.53
C LEU A 52 26.75 -6.69 28.97
N GLU A 53 26.54 -7.34 27.82
CA GLU A 53 27.58 -8.20 27.24
C GLU A 53 28.18 -7.58 25.96
N PRO A 54 29.48 -7.21 25.96
CA PRO A 54 30.19 -6.81 24.74
C PRO A 54 30.33 -8.00 23.80
N GLY A 55 30.04 -7.77 22.52
CA GLY A 55 29.98 -8.80 21.49
C GLY A 55 31.30 -9.55 21.24
N SER A 56 31.20 -10.85 21.03
CA SER A 56 31.85 -11.57 19.92
C SER A 56 31.34 -13.01 19.89
N ASN A 57 31.11 -13.51 18.67
CA ASN A 57 30.66 -14.86 18.30
C ASN A 57 29.15 -15.11 18.40
N ARG A 58 28.50 -15.21 17.23
CA ARG A 58 27.49 -16.27 16.97
C ARG A 58 27.20 -16.40 15.47
N THR A 59 27.99 -17.23 14.81
CA THR A 59 27.52 -18.09 13.73
C THR A 59 27.48 -19.52 14.27
N SER A 60 26.29 -19.99 14.63
CA SER A 60 25.91 -21.41 14.55
C SER A 60 24.46 -21.55 15.01
N HIS A 61 23.56 -21.77 14.06
CA HIS A 61 22.35 -22.53 14.34
C HIS A 61 22.78 -23.93 14.80
N GLN A 62 22.46 -24.30 16.04
CA GLN A 62 22.07 -25.67 16.37
C GLN A 62 21.22 -25.68 17.63
N GLY A 63 20.08 -26.36 17.53
CA GLY A 63 18.99 -26.28 18.46
C GLY A 63 19.29 -26.79 19.86
N LYS A 64 18.55 -26.20 20.81
CA LYS A 64 17.90 -26.90 21.92
C LYS A 64 16.75 -26.01 22.38
N ARG A 65 15.51 -26.44 22.12
CA ARG A 65 14.32 -25.86 22.76
C ARG A 65 14.51 -25.95 24.27
N SER A 66 14.83 -24.82 24.89
CA SER A 66 14.88 -24.69 26.34
C SER A 66 13.44 -24.50 26.83
N SER A 67 12.93 -25.47 27.61
CA SER A 67 11.58 -25.42 28.19
C SER A 67 11.36 -24.19 29.08
N LYS A 68 12.45 -23.54 29.53
CA LYS A 68 12.41 -22.29 30.30
C LYS A 68 12.02 -21.07 29.48
N SER A 69 12.22 -21.06 28.16
CA SER A 69 11.84 -19.93 27.30
C SER A 69 10.33 -19.89 27.05
N GLN A 70 9.69 -21.06 26.94
CA GLN A 70 8.23 -21.17 26.83
C GLN A 70 7.55 -20.74 28.13
N THR A 71 8.08 -21.15 29.29
CA THR A 71 7.54 -20.76 30.61
C THR A 71 7.65 -19.25 30.87
N LYS A 72 8.72 -18.60 30.40
CA LYS A 72 8.85 -17.14 30.48
C LYS A 72 7.90 -16.40 29.55
N LEU A 73 7.67 -16.92 28.33
CA LEU A 73 6.67 -16.37 27.42
C LEU A 73 5.26 -16.48 28.04
N ASP A 74 4.95 -17.60 28.68
CA ASP A 74 3.69 -17.84 29.39
C ASP A 74 3.54 -16.95 30.65
N GLU A 75 4.64 -16.66 31.37
CA GLU A 75 4.67 -15.68 32.47
C GLU A 75 4.44 -14.23 31.99
N ILE A 76 4.98 -13.87 30.83
CA ILE A 76 4.77 -12.54 30.21
C ILE A 76 3.31 -12.40 29.76
N VAL A 77 2.75 -13.43 29.10
CA VAL A 77 1.33 -13.50 28.73
C VAL A 77 0.42 -13.50 29.96
N SER A 78 0.84 -14.09 31.08
CA SER A 78 0.14 -14.05 32.36
C SER A 78 0.16 -12.66 33.00
N ARG A 79 1.30 -11.96 32.97
CA ARG A 79 1.43 -10.61 33.54
C ARG A 79 0.71 -9.53 32.73
N ALA A 80 0.55 -9.72 31.42
CA ALA A 80 -0.32 -8.89 30.60
C ALA A 80 -1.79 -8.88 31.10
N LYS A 81 -2.23 -9.95 31.78
CA LYS A 81 -3.56 -10.01 32.42
C LYS A 81 -3.63 -9.25 33.75
N GLU A 82 -2.50 -9.03 34.43
CA GLU A 82 -2.44 -8.32 35.71
C GLU A 82 -2.38 -6.79 35.54
N ILE A 83 -1.94 -6.30 34.37
CA ILE A 83 -1.92 -4.87 34.01
C ILE A 83 -3.32 -4.36 33.59
N GLY A 84 -4.31 -5.25 33.51
CA GLY A 84 -5.71 -4.89 33.39
C GLY A 84 -6.20 -4.17 34.64
N LYS A 85 -6.05 -2.84 34.71
CA LYS A 85 -7.00 -2.01 35.47
C LYS A 85 -8.40 -2.49 35.08
N PRO A 86 -9.33 -2.65 36.04
CA PRO A 86 -10.68 -3.09 35.72
C PRO A 86 -11.21 -2.14 34.65
N GLY A 87 -11.54 -2.71 33.49
CA GLY A 87 -12.02 -1.95 32.35
C GLY A 87 -13.11 -1.02 32.85
N ALA A 88 -12.85 0.29 32.79
CA ALA A 88 -13.94 1.23 32.61
C ALA A 88 -14.71 0.65 31.44
N LYS A 89 -15.96 0.23 31.67
CA LYS A 89 -16.83 -0.47 30.72
C LYS A 89 -16.39 -0.07 29.31
N GLN A 90 -15.67 -0.95 28.61
CA GLN A 90 -15.33 -0.70 27.23
C GLN A 90 -16.68 -0.41 26.58
N ASN A 91 -16.86 0.82 26.12
CA ASN A 91 -17.98 1.09 25.24
C ASN A 91 -17.69 0.20 24.04
N ALA A 92 -18.39 -0.94 23.95
CA ALA A 92 -18.30 -1.90 22.87
C ALA A 92 -18.74 -1.31 21.51
N GLY A 93 -18.79 0.02 21.39
CA GLY A 93 -19.10 0.79 20.21
C GLY A 93 -17.98 1.76 19.81
N GLN A 94 -16.73 1.59 20.25
CA GLN A 94 -15.60 2.34 19.72
C GLN A 94 -14.74 1.49 18.77
N PRO A 95 -14.84 1.70 17.44
CA PRO A 95 -14.16 0.87 16.43
C PRO A 95 -12.63 0.92 16.43
N LEU A 96 -12.01 1.88 17.12
CA LEU A 96 -10.55 2.02 17.20
C LEU A 96 -9.92 1.19 18.35
N SER A 97 -10.68 0.87 19.40
CA SER A 97 -10.13 0.19 20.57
C SER A 97 -9.70 -1.26 20.28
N ASP A 98 -10.23 -1.85 19.22
CA ASP A 98 -9.90 -3.22 18.80
C ASP A 98 -8.50 -3.29 18.17
N LEU A 99 -8.09 -2.26 17.43
CA LEU A 99 -6.78 -2.21 16.77
C LEU A 99 -5.73 -1.47 17.61
N VAL A 100 -6.15 -0.56 18.50
CA VAL A 100 -5.23 0.21 19.35
C VAL A 100 -5.69 0.19 20.83
N PRO A 101 -5.59 -0.95 21.54
CA PRO A 101 -5.84 -0.99 22.98
C PRO A 101 -4.72 -0.29 23.78
N GLY A 102 -5.09 0.50 24.80
CA GLY A 102 -4.19 0.94 25.88
C GLY A 102 -3.95 2.45 26.00
N LEU A 103 -3.11 2.83 26.98
CA LEU A 103 -2.67 4.21 27.19
C LEU A 103 -1.64 4.60 26.13
N VAL A 104 -1.82 5.77 25.52
CA VAL A 104 -1.01 6.28 24.43
C VAL A 104 -0.03 7.33 24.99
N THR A 105 1.26 6.99 25.09
CA THR A 105 2.30 7.88 25.60
C THR A 105 3.16 8.46 24.48
N THR A 106 3.49 9.75 24.56
CA THR A 106 4.35 10.41 23.56
C THR A 106 5.78 9.86 23.63
N GLY A 107 6.19 9.18 22.58
CA GLY A 107 7.56 8.77 22.28
C GLY A 107 7.68 8.69 20.76
N GLY A 108 8.84 9.00 20.18
CA GLY A 108 8.98 8.98 18.74
C GLY A 108 10.41 8.71 18.31
N LEU A 109 10.56 7.86 17.31
CA LEU A 109 11.83 7.56 16.67
C LEU A 109 11.62 7.44 15.16
N SER A 110 12.47 8.12 14.40
CA SER A 110 12.37 8.18 12.94
C SER A 110 12.89 6.97 12.19
N ARG A 111 13.45 5.99 12.90
CA ARG A 111 14.15 4.89 12.28
C ARG A 111 13.55 3.58 12.75
N SER A 112 13.09 2.82 11.76
CA SER A 112 12.89 1.39 11.89
C SER A 112 14.24 0.66 11.77
N PRO A 113 14.58 -0.29 12.66
CA PRO A 113 15.68 -1.23 12.43
C PRO A 113 15.54 -2.04 11.12
N ALA A 114 14.34 -2.05 10.53
CA ALA A 114 14.04 -2.60 9.20
C ALA A 114 15.03 -2.11 8.13
N PHE A 115 15.37 -0.82 8.19
CA PHE A 115 16.16 -0.13 7.17
C PHE A 115 17.64 -0.50 7.18
N ASP A 116 18.11 -1.30 8.15
CA ASP A 116 19.52 -1.67 8.25
C ASP A 116 19.98 -2.64 7.16
N CYS A 117 19.06 -3.23 6.41
CA CYS A 117 19.37 -4.00 5.20
C CYS A 117 19.30 -3.17 3.91
N LEU A 118 18.91 -1.91 4.00
CA LEU A 118 18.92 -0.96 2.88
C LEU A 118 20.27 -0.22 2.84
N PRO A 119 20.76 0.16 1.65
CA PRO A 119 21.99 0.95 1.52
C PRO A 119 21.82 2.42 1.96
N VAL A 120 20.63 2.83 2.40
CA VAL A 120 20.31 4.19 2.82
C VAL A 120 20.38 4.35 4.33
N VAL A 121 20.88 5.51 4.75
CA VAL A 121 21.17 5.77 6.16
C VAL A 121 19.91 6.19 6.92
N SER A 122 19.10 7.12 6.42
CA SER A 122 17.76 7.43 6.96
C SER A 122 16.98 8.31 5.99
N HIS A 123 15.75 7.93 5.66
CA HIS A 123 14.88 8.72 4.78
C HIS A 123 14.46 10.07 5.37
N TRP A 124 14.49 10.22 6.69
CA TRP A 124 14.21 11.51 7.34
C TRP A 124 15.40 12.47 7.30
N ALA A 125 16.62 11.96 7.10
CA ALA A 125 17.83 12.80 7.15
C ALA A 125 18.08 13.57 5.84
N GLU A 126 17.58 13.07 4.71
CA GLU A 126 17.78 13.66 3.37
C GLU A 126 16.71 14.70 3.01
N ARG A 127 15.73 14.91 3.89
CA ARG A 127 14.51 15.67 3.62
C ARG A 127 14.39 16.77 4.67
N THR A 128 15.22 17.80 4.55
CA THR A 128 15.14 18.99 5.42
C THR A 128 14.51 20.13 4.66
N ASP A 129 13.86 21.05 5.39
CA ASP A 129 13.39 22.33 4.85
C ASP A 129 12.25 22.22 3.83
N GLU A 130 11.36 21.22 4.00
CA GLU A 130 10.14 21.08 3.20
C GLU A 130 8.92 21.73 3.88
N SER A 131 8.01 22.27 3.05
CA SER A 131 6.72 22.79 3.48
C SER A 131 5.61 22.33 2.53
N SER A 132 4.41 22.14 3.05
CA SER A 132 3.20 21.88 2.26
C SER A 132 2.36 23.14 2.03
N ALA A 133 1.42 23.07 1.10
CA ALA A 133 0.39 24.09 0.93
C ALA A 133 -0.32 24.47 2.25
N ALA A 134 -0.84 25.69 2.27
CA ALA A 134 -1.68 26.21 3.35
C ALA A 134 -3.00 25.42 3.44
N ASP A 135 -3.47 25.17 4.66
CA ASP A 135 -4.77 24.54 4.90
C ASP A 135 -5.66 25.55 5.65
N SER A 136 -6.77 25.97 5.04
CA SER A 136 -7.68 26.97 5.61
C SER A 136 -8.57 26.40 6.72
N ALA A 137 -8.64 25.07 6.88
CA ALA A 137 -9.47 24.41 7.89
C ALA A 137 -8.72 24.14 9.20
N VAL A 138 -7.44 24.51 9.28
CA VAL A 138 -6.61 24.27 10.48
C VAL A 138 -7.03 25.17 11.63
N THR A 139 -6.97 24.61 12.84
CA THR A 139 -7.38 25.30 14.07
C THR A 139 -6.33 25.24 15.17
N PHE A 140 -5.39 24.29 15.07
CA PHE A 140 -4.27 24.15 15.98
C PHE A 140 -3.05 23.65 15.24
N ARG A 141 -1.87 23.88 15.83
CA ARG A 141 -0.59 23.41 15.36
C ARG A 141 0.04 22.54 16.44
N LEU A 142 0.53 21.39 16.03
CA LEU A 142 1.46 20.60 16.81
C LEU A 142 2.88 20.92 16.35
N SER A 143 3.80 21.01 17.30
CA SER A 143 5.23 21.22 17.04
C SER A 143 6.04 20.15 17.75
N SER A 144 6.99 19.57 17.03
CA SER A 144 7.93 18.59 17.58
C SER A 144 9.36 19.03 17.30
N THR A 145 10.21 18.91 18.31
CA THR A 145 11.66 19.06 18.15
C THR A 145 12.29 17.69 18.31
N TRP A 146 13.09 17.32 17.33
CA TRP A 146 13.81 16.06 17.28
C TRP A 146 15.30 16.32 17.32
N GLU A 147 16.05 15.45 17.99
CA GLU A 147 17.51 15.51 18.02
C GLU A 147 18.08 14.31 17.26
N SER A 148 19.18 14.54 16.55
CA SER A 148 19.92 13.46 15.93
C SER A 148 20.57 12.56 16.99
N ILE A 149 20.29 11.27 16.93
CA ILE A 149 20.93 10.23 17.74
C ILE A 149 21.44 9.11 16.83
N HIS A 150 22.25 8.21 17.37
CA HIS A 150 22.67 6.98 16.67
C HIS A 150 22.08 5.80 17.42
N VAL A 151 21.42 4.92 16.68
CA VAL A 151 20.80 3.72 17.23
C VAL A 151 21.47 2.51 16.58
N ILE A 152 21.86 1.56 17.42
CA ILE A 152 22.32 0.24 16.96
C ILE A 152 21.06 -0.57 16.64
N GLY A 153 21.03 -1.17 15.46
CA GLY A 153 19.92 -2.01 15.03
C GLY A 153 19.64 -3.15 16.00
N GLU A 154 18.38 -3.31 16.39
CA GLU A 154 17.86 -4.54 17.01
C GLU A 154 17.33 -5.44 15.89
N GLY A 155 18.00 -6.58 15.64
CA GLY A 155 17.55 -7.55 14.64
C GLY A 155 18.67 -8.34 13.96
N ALA A 156 18.28 -9.24 13.07
CA ALA A 156 19.18 -10.24 12.48
C ALA A 156 20.18 -9.69 11.43
N THR A 157 20.01 -8.44 10.97
CA THR A 157 20.81 -7.86 9.88
C THR A 157 21.61 -6.62 10.34
N MET A 158 22.67 -6.84 11.12
CA MET A 158 23.61 -5.77 11.51
C MET A 158 24.72 -5.59 10.45
N GLN A 159 24.45 -4.81 9.39
CA GLN A 159 25.50 -4.39 8.45
C GLN A 159 26.18 -3.06 8.83
N SER A 160 25.65 -2.32 9.82
CA SER A 160 26.22 -1.05 10.29
C SER A 160 26.76 -1.15 11.73
N PRO A 161 28.06 -1.49 11.93
CA PRO A 161 28.64 -1.70 13.25
C PRO A 161 28.77 -0.43 14.12
N LEU A 162 28.57 0.76 13.54
CA LEU A 162 28.62 2.04 14.28
C LEU A 162 27.23 2.55 14.73
N GLY A 163 26.17 1.78 14.43
CA GLY A 163 24.80 2.28 14.52
C GLY A 163 24.54 3.34 13.44
N ALA A 164 23.27 3.54 13.11
CA ALA A 164 22.92 4.43 12.01
C ALA A 164 22.06 5.59 12.52
N PRO A 165 22.27 6.81 11.98
CA PRO A 165 21.66 8.02 12.50
C PRO A 165 20.14 7.97 12.37
N CYS A 166 19.49 8.58 13.34
CA CYS A 166 18.05 8.72 13.41
C CYS A 166 17.68 9.96 14.22
N TRP A 167 16.39 10.25 14.29
CA TRP A 167 15.82 11.36 15.01
C TRP A 167 15.00 10.83 16.18
N SER A 168 15.34 11.29 17.37
CA SER A 168 14.57 10.99 18.58
C SER A 168 13.81 12.22 19.02
N LEU A 169 12.54 12.02 19.37
CA LEU A 169 11.67 13.08 19.83
C LEU A 169 12.16 13.64 21.18
N LYS A 170 12.35 14.95 21.25
CA LYS A 170 12.77 15.64 22.49
C LYS A 170 11.66 16.44 23.13
N ALA A 171 10.92 17.17 22.32
CA ALA A 171 9.83 17.98 22.79
C ALA A 171 8.67 17.89 21.81
N HIS A 172 7.47 17.94 22.37
CA HIS A 172 6.23 18.03 21.62
C HIS A 172 5.31 19.02 22.33
N GLY A 173 4.63 19.85 21.55
CA GLY A 173 3.72 20.84 22.08
C GLY A 173 2.57 21.14 21.12
N ILE A 174 1.52 21.72 21.67
CA ILE A 174 0.33 22.18 20.97
C ILE A 174 0.17 23.68 21.14
N SER A 175 -0.19 24.38 20.07
CA SER A 175 -0.49 25.80 20.08
C SER A 175 -1.67 26.11 19.15
N PRO A 176 -2.39 27.22 19.34
CA PRO A 176 -3.29 27.73 18.30
C PRO A 176 -2.48 28.12 17.05
N VAL A 177 -3.17 28.29 15.93
CA VAL A 177 -2.57 28.66 14.65
C VAL A 177 -3.51 29.56 13.86
N ASP A 178 -2.95 30.48 13.09
CA ASP A 178 -3.72 31.28 12.14
C ASP A 178 -4.22 30.40 10.99
N ALA A 179 -5.41 30.71 10.48
CA ALA A 179 -5.92 30.13 9.25
C ALA A 179 -4.90 30.34 8.12
N GLU A 180 -4.82 29.40 7.17
CA GLU A 180 -3.87 29.43 6.05
C GLU A 180 -2.40 29.19 6.42
N SER A 181 -2.13 28.67 7.62
CA SER A 181 -0.81 28.12 7.91
C SER A 181 -0.51 26.89 7.06
N SER A 182 0.77 26.71 6.72
CA SER A 182 1.26 25.49 6.07
C SER A 182 0.82 24.25 6.84
N LYS A 183 0.24 23.28 6.13
CA LYS A 183 -0.24 22.01 6.70
C LYS A 183 0.88 21.27 7.43
N PHE A 184 2.04 21.22 6.81
CA PHE A 184 3.20 20.52 7.30
C PHE A 184 4.45 21.35 7.00
N SER A 185 5.35 21.48 7.97
CA SER A 185 6.68 22.03 7.71
C SER A 185 7.74 21.29 8.51
N GLN A 186 8.94 21.25 7.95
CA GLN A 186 10.13 20.78 8.65
C GLN A 186 11.29 21.71 8.39
N LYS A 187 12.15 21.89 9.39
CA LYS A 187 13.35 22.71 9.29
C LYS A 187 14.48 22.08 10.07
N TYR A 188 15.64 21.92 9.43
CA TYR A 188 16.84 21.47 10.12
C TYR A 188 17.64 22.66 10.64
N VAL A 189 18.11 22.57 11.88
CA VAL A 189 18.97 23.55 12.52
C VAL A 189 20.31 22.88 12.80
N ALA A 190 21.30 23.21 11.98
CA ALA A 190 22.61 22.55 12.00
C ALA A 190 23.38 22.80 13.31
N GLU A 191 23.25 24.00 13.89
CA GLU A 191 23.97 24.42 15.09
C GLU A 191 23.59 23.56 16.30
N SER A 192 22.30 23.25 16.45
CA SER A 192 21.75 22.43 17.53
C SER A 192 21.57 20.96 17.15
N LYS A 193 21.82 20.59 15.88
CA LYS A 193 21.52 19.26 15.32
C LYS A 193 20.07 18.83 15.59
N THR A 194 19.15 19.78 15.47
CA THR A 194 17.72 19.53 15.72
C THR A 194 16.91 19.66 14.45
N LEU A 195 15.96 18.75 14.27
CA LEU A 195 14.91 18.86 13.27
C LEU A 195 13.64 19.36 13.97
N VAL A 196 13.10 20.50 13.52
CA VAL A 196 11.83 21.02 13.99
C VAL A 196 10.77 20.66 12.96
N THR A 197 9.70 20.03 13.40
CA THR A 197 8.56 19.68 12.54
C THR A 197 7.30 20.32 13.12
N THR A 198 6.44 20.79 12.23
CA THR A 198 5.11 21.31 12.60
C THR A 198 4.05 20.67 11.74
N VAL A 199 2.93 20.30 12.33
CA VAL A 199 1.72 19.94 11.58
C VAL A 199 0.56 20.81 12.05
N ALA A 200 -0.14 21.42 11.11
CA ALA A 200 -1.38 22.14 11.36
C ALA A 200 -2.56 21.19 11.10
N LEU A 201 -3.50 21.13 12.03
CA LEU A 201 -4.55 20.12 12.02
C LEU A 201 -5.93 20.78 12.04
N ALA A 202 -6.82 20.19 11.24
CA ALA A 202 -8.21 20.58 11.17
C ALA A 202 -9.01 19.77 12.19
N ARG A 203 -9.96 20.42 12.86
CA ARG A 203 -10.89 19.72 13.74
C ARG A 203 -12.00 19.12 12.89
N ARG A 204 -12.04 17.79 12.79
CA ARG A 204 -13.14 17.04 12.14
C ARG A 204 -14.09 16.50 13.21
N VAL A 205 -15.39 16.58 12.94
CA VAL A 205 -16.44 16.20 13.90
C VAL A 205 -17.11 14.93 13.42
N ASP A 206 -17.36 14.00 14.35
CA ASP A 206 -18.10 12.78 14.02
C ASP A 206 -19.55 13.04 13.63
N THR A 207 -20.04 12.15 12.76
CA THR A 207 -21.44 12.02 12.41
C THR A 207 -21.92 10.61 12.80
N PRO A 208 -23.25 10.35 12.77
CA PRO A 208 -23.74 8.98 12.91
C PRO A 208 -23.13 7.99 11.91
N LEU A 209 -22.76 8.44 10.69
CA LEU A 209 -22.14 7.61 9.66
C LEU A 209 -20.70 7.21 10.00
N THR A 210 -19.93 8.11 10.63
CA THR A 210 -18.52 7.88 10.93
C THR A 210 -18.30 7.09 12.23
N GLY A 211 -19.37 6.78 12.97
CA GLY A 211 -19.33 5.81 14.08
C GLY A 211 -18.39 6.19 15.24
N GLY A 212 -18.02 7.46 15.39
CA GLY A 212 -17.10 7.90 16.46
C GLY A 212 -15.62 7.69 16.17
N VAL A 213 -15.25 7.14 15.00
CA VAL A 213 -13.84 6.85 14.63
C VAL A 213 -13.03 8.15 14.58
N LEU A 214 -13.60 9.22 14.03
CA LEU A 214 -12.85 10.47 13.79
C LEU A 214 -12.39 11.09 15.11
N SER A 215 -13.27 11.19 16.10
CA SER A 215 -12.94 11.74 17.41
C SER A 215 -11.95 10.86 18.17
N ALA A 216 -12.08 9.53 18.06
CA ALA A 216 -11.15 8.59 18.70
C ALA A 216 -9.73 8.73 18.13
N ALA A 217 -9.59 8.68 16.80
CA ALA A 217 -8.30 8.83 16.12
C ALA A 217 -7.72 10.24 16.33
N ALA A 218 -8.54 11.29 16.25
CA ALA A 218 -8.11 12.66 16.52
C ALA A 218 -7.58 12.82 17.95
N GLY A 219 -8.28 12.26 18.96
CA GLY A 219 -7.82 12.30 20.35
C GLY A 219 -6.44 11.65 20.55
N ILE A 220 -6.19 10.53 19.87
CA ILE A 220 -4.87 9.87 19.87
C ILE A 220 -3.81 10.75 19.18
N SER A 221 -4.15 11.33 18.02
CA SER A 221 -3.22 12.17 17.24
C SER A 221 -2.68 13.36 18.05
N TRP A 222 -3.50 13.98 18.90
CA TRP A 222 -3.12 15.15 19.69
C TRP A 222 -2.07 14.87 20.76
N MET A 223 -1.99 13.62 21.21
CA MET A 223 -1.03 13.17 22.23
C MET A 223 0.24 12.62 21.60
N ARG A 224 0.36 12.66 20.26
CA ARG A 224 1.45 12.05 19.52
C ARG A 224 2.30 13.12 18.83
N ASN A 225 3.52 12.73 18.48
CA ASN A 225 4.43 13.60 17.75
C ASN A 225 3.80 14.07 16.43
N THR A 226 4.30 15.17 15.89
CA THR A 226 3.70 15.79 14.68
C THR A 226 3.61 14.86 13.48
N ARG A 227 4.47 13.85 13.37
CA ARG A 227 4.51 12.93 12.22
C ARG A 227 3.41 11.89 12.29
N VAL A 228 3.25 11.25 13.45
CA VAL A 228 2.11 10.37 13.70
C VAL A 228 0.83 11.16 13.54
N ALA A 229 0.77 12.38 14.07
CA ALA A 229 -0.42 13.20 13.96
C ALA A 229 -0.75 13.59 12.50
N ASP A 230 0.24 13.92 11.67
CA ASP A 230 0.02 14.18 10.24
C ASP A 230 -0.46 12.93 9.49
N ALA A 231 0.13 11.77 9.76
CA ALA A 231 -0.28 10.50 9.15
C ALA A 231 -1.70 10.08 9.60
N VAL A 232 -2.04 10.24 10.88
CA VAL A 232 -3.39 9.96 11.40
C VAL A 232 -4.40 10.97 10.83
N ASP A 233 -4.00 12.23 10.60
CA ASP A 233 -4.88 13.22 9.98
C ASP A 233 -5.28 12.83 8.55
N CYS A 234 -4.39 12.17 7.78
CA CYS A 234 -4.73 11.62 6.48
C CYS A 234 -5.84 10.56 6.59
N ALA A 235 -5.74 9.63 7.56
CA ALA A 235 -6.77 8.61 7.80
C ALA A 235 -8.12 9.20 8.22
N VAL A 236 -8.10 10.17 9.14
CA VAL A 236 -9.32 10.89 9.59
C VAL A 236 -9.91 11.72 8.44
N GLY A 237 -9.05 12.33 7.61
CA GLY A 237 -9.44 13.05 6.40
C GLY A 237 -10.14 12.17 5.37
N LEU A 238 -9.58 10.99 5.07
CA LEU A 238 -10.18 9.99 4.18
C LEU A 238 -11.64 9.72 4.52
N LEU A 239 -11.91 9.34 5.77
CA LEU A 239 -13.25 8.95 6.20
C LEU A 239 -14.24 10.13 6.15
N SER A 240 -13.78 11.33 6.52
CA SER A 240 -14.58 12.55 6.42
C SER A 240 -14.96 12.86 4.97
N ASP A 241 -13.98 12.82 4.07
CA ASP A 241 -14.14 13.18 2.66
C ASP A 241 -14.97 12.15 1.91
N ALA A 242 -14.78 10.86 2.20
CA ALA A 242 -15.55 9.78 1.61
C ALA A 242 -17.05 9.92 1.92
N ALA A 243 -17.42 10.26 3.17
CA ALA A 243 -18.83 10.46 3.54
C ALA A 243 -19.50 11.60 2.74
N GLU A 244 -18.77 12.71 2.52
CA GLU A 244 -19.26 13.82 1.69
C GLU A 244 -19.37 13.44 0.21
N LEU A 245 -18.37 12.74 -0.32
CA LEU A 245 -18.34 12.27 -1.71
C LEU A 245 -19.45 11.27 -2.02
N LEU A 246 -19.69 10.30 -1.14
CA LEU A 246 -20.77 9.33 -1.30
C LEU A 246 -22.13 10.01 -1.27
N THR A 247 -22.33 10.98 -0.37
CA THR A 247 -23.55 11.80 -0.34
C THR A 247 -23.75 12.58 -1.64
N ALA A 248 -22.67 13.17 -2.17
CA ALA A 248 -22.72 13.91 -3.45
C ALA A 248 -23.02 12.96 -4.62
N ARG A 249 -22.32 11.82 -4.72
CA ARG A 249 -22.57 10.77 -5.72
C ARG A 249 -24.04 10.36 -5.72
N ASN A 250 -24.61 10.05 -4.56
CA ASN A 250 -26.00 9.58 -4.49
C ASN A 250 -26.99 10.63 -5.02
N LYS A 251 -26.72 11.92 -4.81
CA LYS A 251 -27.51 13.01 -5.40
C LYS A 251 -27.33 13.09 -6.92
N VAL A 252 -26.11 12.89 -7.44
CA VAL A 252 -25.88 12.79 -8.89
C VAL A 252 -26.71 11.64 -9.45
N LEU A 253 -26.61 10.44 -8.88
CA LEU A 253 -27.33 9.25 -9.34
C LEU A 253 -28.86 9.42 -9.31
N ALA A 254 -29.38 10.14 -8.32
CA ALA A 254 -30.80 10.41 -8.17
C ALA A 254 -31.34 11.51 -9.10
N THR A 255 -30.52 12.50 -9.43
CA THR A 255 -30.98 13.72 -10.13
C THR A 255 -30.43 13.91 -11.53
N GLY A 256 -29.36 13.20 -11.89
CA GLY A 256 -28.57 13.42 -13.11
C GLY A 256 -27.75 14.71 -13.09
N ASN A 257 -27.78 15.49 -12.00
CA ASN A 257 -27.08 16.77 -11.91
C ASN A 257 -25.76 16.63 -11.16
N THR A 258 -24.69 17.12 -11.79
CA THR A 258 -23.38 17.32 -11.18
C THR A 258 -23.47 17.97 -9.81
N GLN A 259 -22.76 17.41 -8.83
CA GLN A 259 -22.64 17.98 -7.48
C GLN A 259 -21.26 18.61 -7.31
N ARG A 260 -21.23 19.82 -6.75
CA ARG A 260 -19.98 20.55 -6.47
C ARG A 260 -19.77 20.66 -4.97
N LEU A 261 -18.67 20.07 -4.51
CA LEU A 261 -18.12 20.22 -3.17
C LEU A 261 -17.01 21.29 -3.21
N PRO A 262 -16.61 21.84 -2.05
CA PRO A 262 -15.52 22.82 -2.00
C PRO A 262 -14.18 22.32 -2.57
N PHE A 263 -13.95 21.00 -2.57
CA PHE A 263 -12.69 20.36 -2.95
C PHE A 263 -12.78 19.47 -4.20
N ALA A 264 -13.98 19.10 -4.63
CA ALA A 264 -14.21 18.17 -5.74
C ALA A 264 -15.55 18.40 -6.44
N GLU A 265 -15.66 17.89 -7.65
CA GLU A 265 -16.89 17.77 -8.42
C GLU A 265 -17.22 16.29 -8.62
N VAL A 266 -18.50 15.91 -8.46
CA VAL A 266 -18.99 14.56 -8.72
C VAL A 266 -19.97 14.62 -9.88
N GLN A 267 -19.77 13.79 -10.89
CA GLN A 267 -20.56 13.82 -12.13
C GLN A 267 -20.76 12.44 -12.74
N GLU A 268 -21.90 12.24 -13.40
CA GLU A 268 -22.16 11.08 -14.25
C GLU A 268 -21.31 11.21 -15.53
N VAL A 269 -20.85 10.08 -16.07
CA VAL A 269 -20.05 10.06 -17.29
C VAL A 269 -20.55 9.02 -18.27
N LEU A 270 -20.19 9.20 -19.53
CA LEU A 270 -20.31 8.15 -20.52
C LEU A 270 -18.97 7.41 -20.60
N MET A 271 -19.03 6.08 -20.62
CA MET A 271 -17.83 5.29 -20.87
C MET A 271 -17.28 5.61 -22.26
N PRO A 272 -15.95 5.71 -22.40
CA PRO A 272 -15.33 6.05 -23.67
C PRO A 272 -15.59 4.96 -24.71
N THR A 273 -15.73 5.37 -25.98
CA THR A 273 -15.96 4.44 -27.10
C THR A 273 -14.68 4.08 -27.86
N TRP A 274 -13.57 4.74 -27.53
CA TRP A 274 -12.27 4.50 -28.19
C TRP A 274 -11.58 3.23 -27.66
N CYS A 275 -11.89 2.79 -26.44
CA CYS A 275 -11.36 1.55 -25.90
C CYS A 275 -12.09 0.37 -26.54
N SER A 276 -11.36 -0.43 -27.32
CA SER A 276 -11.89 -1.64 -27.95
C SER A 276 -11.20 -2.87 -27.38
N VAL A 277 -11.99 -3.80 -26.85
CA VAL A 277 -11.52 -5.16 -26.53
C VAL A 277 -11.84 -6.09 -27.69
N ARG A 278 -10.92 -7.01 -28.01
CA ARG A 278 -11.16 -7.98 -29.10
C ARG A 278 -12.20 -9.06 -28.74
N LYS A 279 -12.44 -9.29 -27.45
CA LYS A 279 -12.99 -10.53 -26.87
C LYS A 279 -13.61 -10.28 -25.50
N PRO A 280 -14.37 -11.25 -24.95
CA PRO A 280 -14.86 -11.19 -23.57
C PRO A 280 -13.71 -10.95 -22.59
N LEU A 281 -13.94 -10.04 -21.64
CA LEU A 281 -13.00 -9.76 -20.57
C LEU A 281 -12.92 -10.95 -19.61
N PRO A 282 -11.75 -11.20 -18.98
CA PRO A 282 -11.67 -12.15 -17.90
C PRO A 282 -12.56 -11.69 -16.72
N PRO A 283 -13.21 -12.62 -16.00
CA PRO A 283 -13.88 -12.25 -14.76
C PRO A 283 -12.84 -11.75 -13.75
N LYS A 284 -13.21 -10.73 -12.96
CA LYS A 284 -12.44 -10.36 -11.76
C LYS A 284 -12.54 -11.52 -10.75
N LEU A 285 -11.41 -11.91 -10.17
CA LEU A 285 -11.38 -12.95 -9.14
C LEU A 285 -11.48 -12.36 -7.74
N SER A 286 -11.68 -13.23 -6.76
CA SER A 286 -11.50 -12.87 -5.36
C SER A 286 -10.06 -12.41 -5.11
N GLY A 287 -9.90 -11.32 -4.37
CA GLY A 287 -8.61 -10.89 -3.85
C GLY A 287 -8.03 -11.82 -2.78
N VAL A 288 -8.73 -12.91 -2.44
CA VAL A 288 -8.30 -13.92 -1.46
C VAL A 288 -8.27 -15.36 -2.02
N ALA A 289 -7.89 -15.50 -3.29
CA ALA A 289 -7.67 -16.80 -3.94
C ALA A 289 -6.35 -17.48 -3.49
N LEU A 290 -6.35 -18.82 -3.42
CA LEU A 290 -5.20 -19.65 -3.07
C LEU A 290 -4.54 -20.23 -4.32
N SER A 291 -3.20 -20.30 -4.29
CA SER A 291 -2.42 -21.01 -5.30
C SER A 291 -1.95 -22.35 -4.73
N ASN A 292 -2.25 -23.42 -5.46
CA ASN A 292 -1.77 -24.77 -5.15
C ASN A 292 -0.50 -25.13 -5.92
N ASP A 293 0.08 -24.18 -6.65
CA ASP A 293 1.35 -24.39 -7.34
C ASP A 293 2.50 -24.64 -6.34
N GLN A 294 3.36 -25.61 -6.67
CA GLN A 294 4.41 -26.06 -5.76
C GLN A 294 5.40 -24.93 -5.43
N ALA A 295 5.75 -24.07 -6.40
CA ALA A 295 6.67 -22.97 -6.14
C ALA A 295 6.06 -21.97 -5.14
N THR A 296 4.73 -21.77 -5.19
CA THR A 296 4.03 -20.95 -4.20
C THR A 296 4.06 -21.60 -2.81
N LEU A 297 3.73 -22.90 -2.72
CA LEU A 297 3.73 -23.65 -1.47
C LEU A 297 5.11 -23.69 -0.82
N ASP A 298 6.17 -23.81 -1.62
CA ASP A 298 7.56 -23.81 -1.15
C ASP A 298 7.94 -22.45 -0.53
N VAL A 299 7.52 -21.34 -1.14
CA VAL A 299 7.72 -19.99 -0.60
C VAL A 299 7.00 -19.82 0.74
N LEU A 300 5.70 -20.16 0.80
CA LEU A 300 4.90 -20.05 2.03
C LEU A 300 5.47 -20.89 3.17
N THR A 301 5.92 -22.11 2.86
CA THR A 301 6.53 -23.02 3.83
C THR A 301 7.87 -22.49 4.33
N ARG A 302 8.73 -21.98 3.42
CA ARG A 302 10.04 -21.39 3.77
C ARG A 302 9.93 -20.18 4.70
N GLU A 303 8.83 -19.43 4.58
CA GLU A 303 8.54 -18.26 5.41
C GLU A 303 7.70 -18.60 6.65
N ASP A 304 7.48 -19.88 6.96
CA ASP A 304 6.70 -20.36 8.10
C ASP A 304 5.33 -19.64 8.25
N CYS A 305 4.66 -19.41 7.12
CA CYS A 305 3.40 -18.66 7.08
C CYS A 305 2.23 -19.48 7.64
N GLU A 306 1.41 -18.85 8.48
CA GLU A 306 0.16 -19.44 8.97
C GLU A 306 -0.99 -18.43 8.88
N GLY A 307 -2.21 -18.96 8.92
CA GLY A 307 -3.42 -18.15 8.91
C GLY A 307 -3.66 -17.42 7.57
N PRO A 308 -4.18 -16.18 7.60
CA PRO A 308 -4.43 -15.36 6.40
C PRO A 308 -3.23 -15.22 5.45
N LEU A 309 -1.99 -15.36 5.95
CA LEU A 309 -0.76 -15.23 5.16
C LEU A 309 -0.55 -16.36 4.15
N LEU A 310 -1.37 -17.42 4.18
CA LEU A 310 -1.37 -18.46 3.15
C LEU A 310 -1.98 -17.99 1.82
N ASN A 311 -2.67 -16.86 1.83
CA ASN A 311 -3.22 -16.23 0.64
C ASN A 311 -2.13 -15.47 -0.15
N THR A 312 -2.10 -15.58 -1.48
CA THR A 312 -1.04 -14.93 -2.30
C THR A 312 -1.07 -13.41 -2.23
N SER A 313 -2.26 -12.81 -2.27
CA SER A 313 -2.45 -11.35 -2.17
C SER A 313 -2.09 -10.85 -0.77
N VAL A 314 -2.57 -11.54 0.27
CA VAL A 314 -2.25 -11.18 1.65
C VAL A 314 -0.77 -11.37 1.93
N PHE A 315 -0.14 -12.45 1.44
CA PHE A 315 1.29 -12.66 1.57
C PHE A 315 2.08 -11.55 0.87
N SER A 316 1.77 -11.23 -0.37
CA SER A 316 2.49 -10.21 -1.13
C SER A 316 2.37 -8.84 -0.43
N MET A 317 1.18 -8.46 0.03
CA MET A 317 0.99 -7.20 0.76
C MET A 317 1.60 -7.24 2.18
N ALA A 318 1.43 -8.33 2.92
CA ALA A 318 1.88 -8.39 4.31
C ALA A 318 3.38 -8.64 4.42
N ILE A 319 3.94 -9.54 3.62
CA ILE A 319 5.35 -9.95 3.73
C ILE A 319 6.16 -9.32 2.61
N GLY A 320 5.76 -9.52 1.35
CA GLY A 320 6.50 -9.02 0.18
C GLY A 320 6.71 -7.51 0.21
N TYR A 321 5.63 -6.76 0.37
CA TYR A 321 5.62 -5.30 0.47
C TYR A 321 6.32 -4.82 1.74
N ASN A 322 6.04 -5.37 2.92
CA ASN A 322 6.71 -4.88 4.13
C ASN A 322 8.21 -5.14 4.10
N ARG A 323 8.64 -6.32 3.62
CA ARG A 323 10.07 -6.59 3.43
C ARG A 323 10.65 -5.69 2.34
N GLY A 324 9.88 -5.42 1.29
CA GLY A 324 10.20 -4.51 0.20
C GLY A 324 10.48 -3.07 0.62
N VAL A 325 9.49 -2.48 1.29
CA VAL A 325 9.46 -1.06 1.70
C VAL A 325 10.30 -0.81 2.94
N TYR A 326 10.25 -1.71 3.93
CA TYR A 326 10.89 -1.50 5.23
C TYR A 326 12.19 -2.28 5.39
N GLY A 327 12.25 -3.52 4.88
CA GLY A 327 13.42 -4.38 5.07
C GLY A 327 13.47 -5.08 6.43
N GLY A 328 14.51 -5.93 6.61
CA GLY A 328 14.89 -6.52 7.90
C GLY A 328 13.88 -7.49 8.52
N SER A 329 14.11 -7.91 9.77
CA SER A 329 13.25 -8.87 10.50
C SER A 329 12.05 -8.21 11.17
N ILE A 330 12.12 -6.90 11.44
CA ILE A 330 11.01 -6.20 12.08
C ILE A 330 9.78 -6.15 11.15
N SER A 331 9.95 -6.21 9.81
CA SER A 331 8.86 -6.25 8.82
C SER A 331 7.83 -7.34 9.10
N GLY A 332 8.20 -8.42 9.78
CA GLY A 332 7.25 -9.42 10.24
C GLY A 332 6.15 -8.85 11.14
N LEU A 333 6.50 -7.94 12.06
CA LEU A 333 5.51 -7.28 12.93
C LEU A 333 4.51 -6.44 12.12
N TRP A 334 4.97 -5.87 11.01
CA TRP A 334 4.18 -5.06 10.11
C TRP A 334 3.27 -5.97 9.28
N ALA A 335 3.78 -7.12 8.86
CA ALA A 335 3.04 -8.14 8.12
C ALA A 335 1.77 -8.61 8.85
N ILE A 336 1.89 -8.94 10.13
CA ILE A 336 0.74 -9.41 10.91
C ILE A 336 -0.28 -8.29 11.19
N MET A 337 0.16 -7.03 11.28
CA MET A 337 -0.75 -5.89 11.37
C MET A 337 -1.44 -5.62 10.04
N ASP A 338 -0.70 -5.68 8.93
CA ASP A 338 -1.26 -5.36 7.61
C ASP A 338 -2.19 -6.43 7.08
N SER A 339 -2.14 -7.65 7.64
CA SER A 339 -3.17 -8.65 7.43
C SER A 339 -4.58 -8.15 7.81
N ALA A 340 -4.69 -7.04 8.56
CA ALA A 340 -5.94 -6.30 8.78
C ALA A 340 -6.61 -5.85 7.48
N PHE A 341 -5.84 -5.70 6.39
CA PHE A 341 -6.35 -5.49 5.03
C PHE A 341 -7.52 -6.44 4.70
N VAL A 342 -7.47 -7.70 5.18
CA VAL A 342 -8.55 -8.65 4.93
C VAL A 342 -9.84 -8.25 5.66
N LEU A 343 -9.82 -7.69 6.88
CA LEU A 343 -11.06 -7.19 7.51
C LEU A 343 -11.69 -6.04 6.71
N ASP A 344 -10.84 -5.17 6.18
CA ASP A 344 -11.26 -3.87 5.68
C ASP A 344 -11.68 -3.96 4.22
N TYR A 345 -10.98 -4.78 3.44
CA TYR A 345 -11.24 -5.00 2.02
C TYR A 345 -12.21 -6.16 1.80
N SER A 346 -12.23 -7.20 2.63
CA SER A 346 -12.91 -8.44 2.24
C SER A 346 -13.28 -9.39 3.40
N ILE A 347 -14.59 -9.49 3.70
CA ILE A 347 -15.25 -10.57 4.50
C ILE A 347 -15.29 -10.37 6.03
N GLY A 348 -14.40 -9.55 6.61
CA GLY A 348 -14.29 -9.43 8.06
C GLY A 348 -15.36 -8.62 8.80
N LYS A 349 -16.19 -7.81 8.11
CA LYS A 349 -17.20 -6.94 8.75
C LYS A 349 -18.09 -7.72 9.73
N ASP A 350 -18.39 -8.98 9.41
CA ASP A 350 -19.29 -9.85 10.16
C ASP A 350 -18.59 -11.06 10.82
N SER A 351 -17.25 -11.09 10.91
CA SER A 351 -16.52 -12.15 11.63
C SER A 351 -15.86 -11.60 12.90
N PRO A 352 -16.54 -11.71 14.06
CA PRO A 352 -15.95 -11.39 15.35
C PRO A 352 -14.65 -12.15 15.60
N GLU A 353 -14.55 -13.41 15.17
CA GLU A 353 -13.35 -14.21 15.39
C GLU A 353 -12.14 -13.66 14.64
N MET A 354 -12.33 -13.17 13.42
CA MET A 354 -11.25 -12.57 12.65
C MET A 354 -10.81 -11.23 13.26
N ALA A 355 -11.78 -10.42 13.73
CA ALA A 355 -11.50 -9.19 14.46
C ALA A 355 -10.69 -9.46 15.73
N ASP A 356 -11.06 -10.49 16.51
CA ASP A 356 -10.33 -10.91 17.70
C ASP A 356 -8.89 -11.34 17.39
N LYS A 357 -8.66 -12.08 16.29
CA LYS A 357 -7.31 -12.50 15.88
C LYS A 357 -6.42 -11.32 15.47
N LEU A 358 -6.99 -10.30 14.85
CA LEU A 358 -6.25 -9.10 14.49
C LEU A 358 -5.99 -8.20 15.69
N ALA A 359 -6.97 -8.00 16.57
CA ALA A 359 -6.77 -7.34 17.85
C ALA A 359 -5.65 -8.00 18.66
N PHE A 360 -5.63 -9.35 18.69
CA PHE A 360 -4.55 -10.11 19.29
C PHE A 360 -3.19 -9.83 18.63
N SER A 361 -3.12 -9.79 17.30
CA SER A 361 -1.88 -9.50 16.57
C SER A 361 -1.33 -8.10 16.90
N PHE A 362 -2.20 -7.08 16.97
CA PHE A 362 -1.82 -5.73 17.40
C PHE A 362 -1.38 -5.68 18.88
N ALA A 363 -1.96 -6.53 19.73
CA ALA A 363 -1.54 -6.66 21.13
C ALA A 363 -0.18 -7.38 21.26
N GLU A 364 0.12 -8.38 20.42
CA GLU A 364 1.45 -9.01 20.36
C GLU A 364 2.52 -7.98 19.98
N VAL A 365 2.25 -7.14 18.96
CA VAL A 365 3.15 -6.05 18.57
C VAL A 365 3.35 -5.05 19.70
N ALA A 366 2.29 -4.72 20.46
CA ALA A 366 2.39 -3.83 21.61
C ALA A 366 3.31 -4.41 22.70
N ALA A 367 3.16 -5.69 23.04
CA ALA A 367 4.01 -6.37 24.02
C ALA A 367 5.48 -6.40 23.59
N VAL A 368 5.75 -6.53 22.29
CA VAL A 368 7.11 -6.43 21.73
C VAL A 368 7.66 -5.01 21.82
N ALA A 369 6.83 -3.99 21.56
CA ALA A 369 7.23 -2.60 21.67
C ALA A 369 7.60 -2.20 23.10
N GLU A 370 6.95 -2.78 24.12
CA GLU A 370 7.24 -2.53 25.54
C GLU A 370 8.59 -3.07 25.98
N THR A 371 9.08 -4.16 25.35
CA THR A 371 10.34 -4.82 25.73
C THR A 371 11.52 -4.38 24.87
N SER A 372 11.29 -3.86 23.67
CA SER A 372 12.33 -3.34 22.78
C SER A 372 12.80 -1.94 23.21
N VAL A 373 14.10 -1.82 23.54
CA VAL A 373 14.68 -0.58 24.04
C VAL A 373 14.84 0.47 22.94
N SER A 374 15.31 0.05 21.77
CA SER A 374 15.62 0.96 20.66
C SER A 374 14.50 1.06 19.62
N ALA A 375 13.76 -0.01 19.35
CA ALA A 375 12.69 -0.01 18.34
C ALA A 375 11.30 0.29 18.91
N GLY A 376 11.11 0.13 20.23
CA GLY A 376 9.83 0.30 20.92
C GLY A 376 9.06 1.59 20.58
N PRO A 377 9.69 2.78 20.62
CA PRO A 377 9.03 4.02 20.24
C PRO A 377 8.55 4.05 18.79
N HIS A 378 9.36 3.55 17.86
CA HIS A 378 9.01 3.49 16.45
C HIS A 378 7.87 2.49 16.18
N ILE A 379 7.95 1.29 16.75
CA ILE A 379 6.89 0.27 16.65
C ILE A 379 5.57 0.83 17.19
N THR A 380 5.61 1.55 18.30
CA THR A 380 4.42 2.17 18.91
C THR A 380 3.77 3.19 17.98
N ASP A 381 4.57 4.05 17.33
CA ASP A 381 4.08 5.06 16.39
C ASP A 381 3.41 4.41 15.19
N ILE A 382 4.05 3.41 14.58
CA ILE A 382 3.53 2.70 13.41
C ILE A 382 2.27 1.92 13.73
N ARG A 383 2.22 1.24 14.89
CA ARG A 383 1.02 0.56 15.38
C ARG A 383 -0.17 1.52 15.47
N VAL A 384 0.06 2.74 15.98
CA VAL A 384 -0.98 3.78 16.08
C VAL A 384 -1.41 4.25 14.69
N VAL A 385 -0.47 4.56 13.79
CA VAL A 385 -0.78 5.01 12.43
C VAL A 385 -1.57 3.94 11.67
N LYS A 386 -1.10 2.69 11.67
CA LYS A 386 -1.80 1.57 11.01
C LYS A 386 -3.17 1.33 11.61
N GLY A 387 -3.28 1.26 12.94
CA GLY A 387 -4.55 1.03 13.62
C GLY A 387 -5.58 2.12 13.30
N CYS A 388 -5.18 3.40 13.30
CA CYS A 388 -6.08 4.49 12.88
C CYS A 388 -6.48 4.38 11.40
N ASN A 389 -5.52 4.08 10.52
CA ASN A 389 -5.77 4.02 9.08
C ASN A 389 -6.72 2.88 8.70
N TYR A 390 -6.45 1.68 9.19
CA TYR A 390 -7.32 0.51 9.00
C TYR A 390 -8.70 0.72 9.63
N SER A 391 -8.82 1.29 10.84
CA SER A 391 -10.13 1.64 11.42
C SER A 391 -10.93 2.64 10.58
N CYS A 392 -10.27 3.67 10.02
CA CYS A 392 -10.92 4.64 9.14
C CYS A 392 -11.37 3.99 7.82
N LEU A 393 -10.53 3.17 7.20
CA LEU A 393 -10.86 2.43 5.98
C LEU A 393 -12.00 1.43 6.22
N ARG A 394 -11.98 0.72 7.34
CA ARG A 394 -13.06 -0.18 7.76
C ARG A 394 -14.40 0.55 7.84
N GLN A 395 -14.42 1.70 8.50
CA GLN A 395 -15.64 2.48 8.63
C GLN A 395 -16.11 3.04 7.29
N LYS A 396 -15.19 3.50 6.43
CA LYS A 396 -15.51 3.87 5.04
C LYS A 396 -16.18 2.71 4.33
N ALA A 397 -15.62 1.50 4.47
CA ALA A 397 -16.19 0.32 3.87
C ALA A 397 -17.58 -0.02 4.39
N ILE A 398 -17.83 0.14 5.69
CA ILE A 398 -19.16 -0.03 6.29
C ILE A 398 -20.16 0.95 5.69
N ILE A 399 -19.81 2.23 5.57
CA ILE A 399 -20.67 3.27 4.99
C ILE A 399 -21.03 2.95 3.54
N GLU A 400 -20.06 2.49 2.75
CA GLU A 400 -20.27 2.12 1.34
C GLU A 400 -21.16 0.86 1.20
N ASP A 401 -20.99 -0.13 2.08
CA ASP A 401 -21.79 -1.37 2.06
C ASP A 401 -23.25 -1.13 2.49
N ASP A 402 -23.49 -0.21 3.43
CA ASP A 402 -24.83 0.06 3.97
C ASP A 402 -25.68 0.99 3.06
N ASP A 403 -25.19 1.33 1.87
CA ASP A 403 -25.78 2.27 0.91
C ASP A 403 -26.20 1.59 -0.43
N PRO A 404 -27.34 0.85 -0.46
CA PRO A 404 -27.76 0.03 -1.59
C PRO A 404 -28.44 0.86 -2.69
N GLY A 405 -27.66 1.64 -3.44
CA GLY A 405 -28.08 2.21 -4.73
C GLY A 405 -27.78 1.26 -5.91
N ARG A 406 -28.28 1.61 -7.10
CA ARG A 406 -27.84 0.98 -8.35
C ARG A 406 -26.59 1.70 -8.86
N SER A 407 -25.58 0.94 -9.26
CA SER A 407 -24.38 1.50 -9.87
C SER A 407 -24.72 2.16 -11.19
N ARG A 408 -24.10 3.32 -11.44
CA ARG A 408 -24.06 3.98 -12.74
C ARG A 408 -22.70 4.65 -12.90
N PRO A 409 -22.18 4.72 -14.13
CA PRO A 409 -20.92 5.38 -14.44
C PRO A 409 -20.79 6.78 -13.83
N CYS A 410 -19.91 6.93 -12.84
CA CYS A 410 -19.73 8.17 -12.12
C CYS A 410 -18.26 8.37 -11.76
N ILE A 411 -17.81 9.63 -11.79
CA ILE A 411 -16.44 10.00 -11.42
C ILE A 411 -16.40 11.16 -10.43
N VAL A 412 -15.29 11.23 -9.71
CA VAL A 412 -14.93 12.36 -8.87
C VAL A 412 -13.72 13.08 -9.46
N VAL A 413 -13.84 14.40 -9.60
CA VAL A 413 -12.78 15.29 -10.09
C VAL A 413 -12.38 16.25 -8.99
N TRP A 414 -11.24 16.00 -8.37
CA TRP A 414 -10.69 16.83 -7.30
C TRP A 414 -9.97 18.06 -7.86
N ASN A 415 -10.31 19.22 -7.31
CA ASN A 415 -9.64 20.48 -7.64
C ASN A 415 -8.37 20.66 -6.80
N ASP A 416 -8.37 20.16 -5.55
CA ASP A 416 -7.25 20.18 -4.62
C ASP A 416 -6.44 18.87 -4.68
N LEU A 417 -5.25 18.89 -5.31
CA LEU A 417 -4.40 17.70 -5.41
C LEU A 417 -3.74 17.31 -4.09
N ALA A 418 -3.48 18.27 -3.20
CA ALA A 418 -2.82 17.98 -1.93
C ALA A 418 -3.77 17.18 -1.03
N ARG A 419 -5.05 17.57 -1.02
CA ARG A 419 -6.10 16.81 -0.34
C ARG A 419 -6.36 15.46 -1.00
N LEU A 420 -6.43 15.39 -2.34
CA LEU A 420 -6.54 14.12 -3.07
C LEU A 420 -5.39 13.15 -2.74
N ALA A 421 -4.15 13.63 -2.76
CA ALA A 421 -2.97 12.82 -2.46
C ALA A 421 -3.06 12.23 -1.04
N ARG A 422 -3.50 13.02 -0.06
CA ARG A 422 -3.70 12.58 1.33
C ARG A 422 -4.89 11.63 1.50
N TYR A 423 -5.99 11.88 0.77
CA TYR A 423 -7.12 10.95 0.70
C TYR A 423 -6.65 9.58 0.19
N LYS A 424 -5.86 9.58 -0.89
CA LYS A 424 -5.47 8.34 -1.57
C LYS A 424 -4.39 7.54 -0.90
N LEU A 425 -3.41 8.21 -0.31
CA LEU A 425 -2.45 7.49 0.53
C LEU A 425 -3.16 6.81 1.70
N ALA A 426 -4.22 7.39 2.25
CA ALA A 426 -4.99 6.77 3.32
C ALA A 426 -5.88 5.62 2.80
N ASP A 427 -6.57 5.83 1.68
CA ASP A 427 -7.41 4.83 1.01
C ASP A 427 -6.63 3.58 0.60
N ALA A 428 -5.38 3.75 0.14
CA ALA A 428 -4.44 2.68 -0.18
C ALA A 428 -3.68 2.12 1.06
N VAL A 429 -4.03 2.60 2.25
CA VAL A 429 -3.46 2.21 3.54
C VAL A 429 -1.98 2.59 3.80
N PHE A 430 -1.46 3.55 3.04
CA PHE A 430 -0.07 4.01 3.05
C PHE A 430 0.25 5.15 4.04
N CYS A 431 -0.62 5.46 5.01
CA CYS A 431 -0.32 6.48 6.04
C CYS A 431 0.99 6.20 6.81
N HIS A 432 1.30 4.93 7.05
CA HIS A 432 2.53 4.51 7.73
C HIS A 432 3.77 4.65 6.84
N VAL A 433 3.65 4.42 5.53
CA VAL A 433 4.70 4.73 4.55
C VAL A 433 4.99 6.22 4.55
N TYR A 434 3.94 7.04 4.55
CA TYR A 434 4.06 8.50 4.54
C TYR A 434 4.78 9.02 5.81
N TYR A 435 4.53 8.39 6.96
CA TYR A 435 5.30 8.62 8.19
C TYR A 435 6.80 8.33 7.98
N ASP A 436 7.14 7.15 7.43
CA ASP A 436 8.54 6.73 7.25
C ASP A 436 9.28 7.46 6.14
N ALA A 437 8.56 7.93 5.13
CA ALA A 437 9.07 8.76 4.06
C ALA A 437 9.40 10.19 4.53
N GLY A 438 9.24 10.53 5.81
CA GLY A 438 9.54 11.88 6.29
C GLY A 438 8.54 12.93 5.79
N GLY A 439 7.32 12.52 5.44
CA GLY A 439 6.16 13.37 5.14
C GLY A 439 6.38 14.43 4.04
N GLY A 440 5.51 15.44 4.01
CA GLY A 440 5.62 16.54 3.05
C GLY A 440 4.90 16.28 1.72
N GLU A 441 4.83 17.31 0.88
CA GLU A 441 3.96 17.30 -0.30
C GLU A 441 4.47 16.35 -1.39
N GLN A 442 5.78 16.26 -1.60
CA GLN A 442 6.37 15.33 -2.57
C GLN A 442 6.15 13.87 -2.16
N MET A 443 6.18 13.57 -0.86
CA MET A 443 5.90 12.22 -0.37
C MET A 443 4.42 11.87 -0.49
N ALA A 444 3.53 12.82 -0.22
CA ALA A 444 2.11 12.66 -0.51
C ALA A 444 1.87 12.48 -2.02
N ALA A 445 2.60 13.21 -2.88
CA ALA A 445 2.47 13.08 -4.33
C ALA A 445 2.79 11.66 -4.80
N ILE A 446 3.93 11.10 -4.41
CA ILE A 446 4.28 9.74 -4.86
C ILE A 446 3.49 8.64 -4.14
N ALA A 447 3.30 8.72 -2.81
CA ALA A 447 2.54 7.69 -2.09
C ALA A 447 1.03 7.75 -2.37
N GLY A 448 0.49 8.93 -2.66
CA GLY A 448 -0.93 9.15 -2.90
C GLY A 448 -1.30 9.17 -4.38
N LEU A 449 -0.67 10.05 -5.18
CA LEU A 449 -0.96 10.13 -6.61
C LEU A 449 -0.25 9.02 -7.41
N GLY A 450 0.80 8.39 -6.88
CA GLY A 450 1.37 7.18 -7.47
C GLY A 450 0.39 6.00 -7.50
N CYS A 451 -0.70 6.04 -6.73
CA CYS A 451 -1.79 5.08 -6.83
C CYS A 451 -2.43 5.00 -8.23
N VAL A 452 -2.05 5.84 -9.20
CA VAL A 452 -2.40 5.65 -10.62
C VAL A 452 -2.02 4.24 -11.07
N ALA A 453 -0.91 3.69 -10.59
CA ALA A 453 -0.50 2.32 -10.94
C ALA A 453 -1.58 1.29 -10.59
N HIS A 454 -2.25 1.49 -9.45
CA HIS A 454 -3.39 0.70 -9.02
C HIS A 454 -4.64 1.01 -9.84
N ASP A 455 -5.07 2.26 -9.77
CA ASP A 455 -6.35 2.76 -10.28
C ASP A 455 -6.46 2.67 -11.81
N TRP A 456 -5.35 2.53 -12.53
CA TRP A 456 -5.33 2.37 -13.99
C TRP A 456 -5.94 1.07 -14.47
N ILE A 457 -5.71 -0.02 -13.73
CA ILE A 457 -6.23 -1.34 -14.10
C ILE A 457 -7.70 -1.46 -13.71
N ASP A 458 -8.09 -0.83 -12.60
CA ASP A 458 -9.46 -0.87 -12.09
C ASP A 458 -10.35 0.25 -12.64
N LEU A 459 -9.82 1.20 -13.41
CA LEU A 459 -10.53 2.40 -13.86
C LEU A 459 -11.94 2.12 -14.39
N GLY A 460 -12.11 1.19 -15.33
CA GLY A 460 -13.43 0.90 -15.89
C GLY A 460 -14.40 0.36 -14.85
N ALA A 461 -13.95 -0.58 -14.02
CA ALA A 461 -14.77 -1.15 -12.96
C ALA A 461 -15.15 -0.12 -11.88
N ASP A 462 -14.20 0.72 -11.48
CA ASP A 462 -14.44 1.79 -10.51
C ASP A 462 -15.44 2.81 -11.05
N VAL A 463 -15.29 3.23 -12.31
CA VAL A 463 -16.22 4.18 -12.94
C VAL A 463 -17.61 3.56 -13.03
N GLU A 464 -17.74 2.33 -13.56
CA GLU A 464 -19.00 1.62 -13.72
C GLU A 464 -19.76 1.44 -12.40
N CYS A 465 -19.04 1.12 -11.32
CA CYS A 465 -19.62 0.98 -9.99
C CYS A 465 -19.93 2.33 -9.31
N GLY A 466 -19.42 3.44 -9.85
CA GLY A 466 -19.51 4.76 -9.21
C GLY A 466 -18.67 4.84 -7.94
N GLU A 467 -17.51 4.20 -7.94
CA GLU A 467 -16.51 4.29 -6.87
C GLU A 467 -15.96 5.72 -6.80
N VAL A 468 -15.91 6.29 -5.59
CA VAL A 468 -15.54 7.70 -5.39
C VAL A 468 -14.04 7.93 -5.25
N SER A 469 -13.26 6.83 -5.25
CA SER A 469 -11.87 6.84 -4.85
C SER A 469 -10.88 6.71 -6.01
N ASN A 470 -11.31 6.49 -7.25
CA ASN A 470 -10.37 6.40 -8.38
C ASN A 470 -9.78 7.78 -8.73
N ILE A 471 -8.46 7.89 -8.81
CA ILE A 471 -7.77 9.19 -8.95
C ILE A 471 -7.63 9.67 -10.38
N ILE A 472 -7.69 8.76 -11.34
CA ILE A 472 -7.35 9.07 -12.73
C ILE A 472 -8.26 10.15 -13.29
N PRO A 473 -9.59 10.13 -13.08
CA PRO A 473 -10.45 11.22 -13.51
C PRO A 473 -10.03 12.59 -12.97
N SER A 474 -9.45 12.67 -11.77
CA SER A 474 -8.94 13.94 -11.25
C SER A 474 -7.67 14.40 -11.95
N LEU A 475 -6.78 13.46 -12.26
CA LEU A 475 -5.52 13.74 -12.94
C LEU A 475 -5.72 14.07 -14.43
N THR A 476 -6.75 13.51 -15.07
CA THR A 476 -7.15 13.84 -16.44
C THR A 476 -8.13 15.03 -16.54
N ARG A 477 -8.44 15.68 -15.41
CA ARG A 477 -9.40 16.80 -15.34
C ARG A 477 -10.80 16.43 -15.85
N GLY A 478 -11.24 15.22 -15.53
CA GLY A 478 -12.55 14.67 -15.84
C GLY A 478 -12.65 13.97 -17.19
N SER A 479 -11.56 13.87 -17.95
CA SER A 479 -11.57 13.25 -19.28
C SER A 479 -11.22 11.77 -19.23
N LEU A 480 -12.03 10.93 -19.88
CA LEU A 480 -11.73 9.52 -20.16
C LEU A 480 -11.27 9.30 -21.62
N GLU A 481 -10.88 10.37 -22.31
CA GLU A 481 -10.35 10.28 -23.67
C GLU A 481 -8.90 9.76 -23.67
N GLU A 482 -8.50 9.14 -24.79
CA GLU A 482 -7.20 8.47 -24.91
C GLU A 482 -6.03 9.41 -24.60
N LYS A 483 -6.08 10.67 -25.08
CA LYS A 483 -4.96 11.61 -24.96
C LYS A 483 -4.62 11.99 -23.51
N PRO A 484 -5.56 12.48 -22.68
CA PRO A 484 -5.29 12.75 -21.27
C PRO A 484 -4.84 11.51 -20.49
N LEU A 485 -5.43 10.34 -20.78
CA LEU A 485 -5.04 9.08 -20.13
C LEU A 485 -3.60 8.68 -20.49
N ALA A 486 -3.22 8.83 -21.76
CA ALA A 486 -1.85 8.58 -22.22
C ALA A 486 -0.84 9.55 -21.58
N GLU A 487 -1.23 10.81 -21.33
CA GLU A 487 -0.37 11.77 -20.62
C GLU A 487 -0.15 11.37 -19.16
N VAL A 488 -1.22 11.02 -18.43
CA VAL A 488 -1.10 10.54 -17.04
C VAL A 488 -0.25 9.27 -16.98
N TYR A 489 -0.46 8.32 -17.90
CA TYR A 489 0.34 7.11 -18.02
C TYR A 489 1.83 7.41 -18.24
N SER A 490 2.13 8.26 -19.23
CA SER A 490 3.51 8.67 -19.56
C SER A 490 4.22 9.33 -18.38
N ARG A 491 3.52 10.18 -17.63
CA ARG A 491 4.03 10.87 -16.43
C ARG A 491 4.27 9.90 -15.27
N LEU A 492 3.39 8.92 -15.05
CA LEU A 492 3.62 7.86 -14.05
C LEU A 492 4.87 7.06 -14.39
N THR A 493 5.01 6.58 -15.64
CA THR A 493 6.20 5.83 -16.06
C THR A 493 7.46 6.67 -15.92
N GLY A 494 7.40 7.97 -16.26
CA GLY A 494 8.51 8.89 -16.07
C GLY A 494 8.89 9.10 -14.59
N ALA A 495 7.89 9.16 -13.69
CA ALA A 495 8.13 9.22 -12.26
C ALA A 495 8.80 7.93 -11.73
N MET A 496 8.37 6.76 -12.19
CA MET A 496 9.00 5.47 -11.85
C MET A 496 10.48 5.44 -12.27
N ILE A 497 10.78 5.86 -13.50
CA ILE A 497 12.17 5.96 -14.00
C ILE A 497 12.99 6.93 -13.16
N TRP A 498 12.44 8.12 -12.87
CA TRP A 498 13.14 9.11 -12.05
C TRP A 498 13.48 8.57 -10.67
N TYR A 499 12.54 7.92 -9.98
CA TYR A 499 12.78 7.34 -8.65
C TYR A 499 13.79 6.21 -8.72
N ARG A 500 13.68 5.30 -9.69
CA ARG A 500 14.68 4.24 -9.92
C ARG A 500 16.09 4.82 -10.05
N ASP A 501 16.26 5.93 -10.76
CA ASP A 501 17.58 6.50 -11.06
C ASP A 501 18.13 7.43 -9.95
N ASN A 502 17.26 8.05 -9.14
CA ASN A 502 17.66 9.13 -8.23
C ASN A 502 17.38 8.84 -6.74
N ASP A 503 16.30 8.14 -6.40
CA ASP A 503 15.86 7.89 -5.02
C ASP A 503 15.16 6.52 -4.89
N PRO A 504 15.81 5.41 -5.30
CA PRO A 504 15.14 4.13 -5.52
C PRO A 504 14.68 3.44 -4.24
N TYR A 505 15.20 3.87 -3.09
CA TYR A 505 14.91 3.29 -1.78
C TYR A 505 13.90 4.12 -0.97
N ASN A 506 13.36 5.22 -1.52
CA ASN A 506 12.36 6.02 -0.84
C ASN A 506 11.13 5.18 -0.46
N PRO A 507 10.68 5.11 0.81
CA PRO A 507 9.53 4.29 1.20
C PRO A 507 8.26 4.61 0.39
N ALA A 508 8.04 5.88 0.08
CA ALA A 508 6.89 6.33 -0.70
C ALA A 508 7.01 5.98 -2.21
N ALA A 509 8.22 5.77 -2.73
CA ALA A 509 8.41 5.24 -4.09
C ALA A 509 8.38 3.70 -4.09
N LEU A 510 8.91 3.07 -3.03
CA LEU A 510 8.86 1.64 -2.85
C LEU A 510 7.42 1.15 -2.68
N CYS A 511 6.52 1.92 -2.05
CA CYS A 511 5.11 1.54 -1.99
C CYS A 511 4.49 1.50 -3.39
N LEU A 512 4.87 2.40 -4.31
CA LEU A 512 4.47 2.33 -5.72
C LEU A 512 5.04 1.06 -6.38
N LEU A 513 6.34 0.78 -6.22
CA LEU A 513 6.97 -0.41 -6.78
C LEU A 513 6.29 -1.70 -6.32
N PHE A 514 6.09 -1.85 -5.01
CA PHE A 514 5.49 -3.06 -4.44
C PHE A 514 3.97 -3.12 -4.64
N THR A 515 3.30 -2.00 -4.94
CA THR A 515 1.90 -2.05 -5.43
C THR A 515 1.83 -2.74 -6.79
N HIS A 516 2.75 -2.45 -7.71
CA HIS A 516 2.80 -3.13 -9.01
C HIS A 516 2.97 -4.65 -8.87
N TRP A 517 3.92 -5.09 -8.04
CA TRP A 517 4.15 -6.52 -7.79
C TRP A 517 3.01 -7.18 -7.05
N TRP A 518 2.42 -6.48 -6.08
CA TRP A 518 1.22 -6.92 -5.40
C TRP A 518 0.05 -7.11 -6.36
N GLN A 519 -0.17 -6.22 -7.33
CA GLN A 519 -1.25 -6.41 -8.32
C GLN A 519 -1.05 -7.65 -9.19
N LEU A 520 0.20 -8.05 -9.44
CA LEU A 520 0.52 -9.27 -10.18
C LEU A 520 0.31 -10.53 -9.32
N ALA A 521 0.55 -10.44 -8.01
CA ALA A 521 0.25 -11.53 -7.07
C ALA A 521 -1.22 -11.57 -6.60
N ASN A 522 -1.90 -10.43 -6.70
CA ASN A 522 -3.31 -10.24 -6.40
C ASN A 522 -4.12 -10.55 -7.65
N CYS A 523 -4.54 -11.81 -7.72
CA CYS A 523 -5.16 -12.38 -8.89
C CYS A 523 -6.58 -11.84 -9.15
N ARG A 524 -7.09 -10.91 -8.32
CA ARG A 524 -8.30 -10.13 -8.60
C ARG A 524 -8.17 -9.28 -9.87
N HIS A 525 -7.04 -8.59 -10.04
CA HIS A 525 -6.88 -7.54 -11.07
C HIS A 525 -6.50 -8.11 -12.44
N ARG A 526 -5.93 -9.31 -12.48
CA ARG A 526 -5.66 -10.08 -13.71
C ARG A 526 -4.97 -9.30 -14.84
N PRO A 527 -3.95 -8.48 -14.57
CA PRO A 527 -3.39 -7.56 -15.57
C PRO A 527 -2.85 -8.29 -16.81
N ILE A 528 -2.27 -9.48 -16.63
CA ILE A 528 -1.72 -10.28 -17.74
C ILE A 528 -2.84 -10.85 -18.62
N THR A 529 -3.91 -11.38 -18.02
CA THR A 529 -5.03 -11.88 -18.80
C THR A 529 -5.76 -10.75 -19.53
N LEU A 530 -5.89 -9.57 -18.88
CA LEU A 530 -6.45 -8.35 -19.49
C LEU A 530 -5.64 -7.89 -20.70
N LEU A 531 -4.31 -7.86 -20.61
CA LEU A 531 -3.44 -7.57 -21.74
C LEU A 531 -3.76 -8.45 -22.97
N GLY A 532 -4.08 -9.72 -22.74
CA GLY A 532 -4.49 -10.67 -23.77
C GLY A 532 -5.80 -10.33 -24.52
N ARG A 533 -6.50 -9.27 -24.12
CA ARG A 533 -7.77 -8.80 -24.69
C ARG A 533 -7.66 -7.48 -25.44
N THR A 534 -6.47 -6.87 -25.46
CA THR A 534 -6.20 -5.58 -26.11
C THR A 534 -5.29 -5.72 -27.33
N ASP A 535 -5.42 -4.76 -28.23
CA ASP A 535 -4.61 -4.62 -29.43
C ASP A 535 -3.56 -3.57 -29.25
N LEU A 536 -2.38 -4.02 -28.86
CA LEU A 536 -1.22 -3.15 -28.82
C LEU A 536 -0.63 -3.00 -30.23
N ASP A 537 -0.64 -1.76 -30.72
CA ASP A 537 0.22 -1.36 -31.84
C ASP A 537 1.55 -0.86 -31.27
N VAL A 538 2.58 -1.71 -31.36
CA VAL A 538 3.93 -1.41 -30.86
C VAL A 538 4.55 -0.18 -31.52
N ASN A 539 4.07 0.23 -32.70
CA ASN A 539 4.55 1.46 -33.34
C ASN A 539 4.02 2.72 -32.64
N LYS A 540 3.02 2.56 -31.76
CA LYS A 540 2.35 3.64 -31.02
C LYS A 540 2.55 3.54 -29.51
N SER A 541 3.56 2.79 -29.06
CA SER A 541 3.94 2.73 -27.65
C SER A 541 4.22 4.12 -27.09
N ILE A 542 3.83 4.34 -25.84
CA ILE A 542 3.89 5.64 -25.18
C ILE A 542 5.27 5.81 -24.56
N VAL A 543 6.00 6.85 -24.96
CA VAL A 543 7.28 7.20 -24.34
C VAL A 543 7.03 7.92 -23.02
N ALA A 544 7.83 7.61 -22.01
CA ALA A 544 7.73 8.20 -20.67
C ALA A 544 8.11 9.69 -20.64
N THR A 545 7.38 10.47 -19.85
CA THR A 545 7.66 11.90 -19.58
C THR A 545 8.41 12.00 -18.26
N ILE A 546 9.74 11.96 -18.34
CA ILE A 546 10.62 11.96 -17.15
C ILE A 546 10.71 13.39 -16.59
N PRO A 547 10.42 13.63 -15.29
CA PRO A 547 10.57 14.94 -14.69
C PRO A 547 12.04 15.29 -14.43
N ASP A 548 12.37 16.59 -14.45
CA ASP A 548 13.73 17.07 -14.16
C ASP A 548 14.09 17.06 -12.67
N ALA A 549 13.09 16.95 -11.81
CA ALA A 549 13.22 16.95 -10.36
C ALA A 549 12.26 15.93 -9.74
N ARG A 550 12.34 15.76 -8.42
CA ARG A 550 11.42 14.87 -7.70
C ARG A 550 9.96 15.22 -8.05
N PRO A 551 9.12 14.25 -8.43
CA PRO A 551 7.74 14.50 -8.82
C PRO A 551 6.97 15.33 -7.78
N SER A 552 6.41 16.45 -8.22
CA SER A 552 5.44 17.24 -7.44
C SER A 552 4.02 16.72 -7.66
N LEU A 553 3.03 17.27 -6.96
CA LEU A 553 1.62 16.94 -7.20
C LEU A 553 1.21 17.17 -8.66
N GLU A 554 1.56 18.34 -9.21
CA GLU A 554 1.21 18.72 -10.57
C GLU A 554 1.93 17.90 -11.65
N HIS A 555 3.01 17.19 -11.32
CA HIS A 555 3.66 16.27 -12.26
C HIS A 555 2.70 15.23 -12.81
N PHE A 556 1.78 14.73 -11.98
CA PHE A 556 0.86 13.65 -12.35
C PHE A 556 -0.38 14.14 -13.11
N ARG A 557 -0.68 15.44 -13.07
CA ARG A 557 -1.89 16.00 -13.66
C ARG A 557 -1.66 16.30 -15.14
N ALA A 558 -2.61 15.90 -15.98
CA ALA A 558 -2.61 16.22 -17.40
C ALA A 558 -2.69 17.74 -17.61
N SER A 559 -1.84 18.21 -18.51
CA SER A 559 -1.67 19.63 -18.85
C SER A 559 -1.83 19.90 -20.35
N GLY A 560 -2.10 18.86 -21.14
CA GLY A 560 -2.25 18.95 -22.59
C GLY A 560 -0.92 18.86 -23.33
N ILE A 561 0.11 18.27 -22.70
CA ILE A 561 1.38 18.02 -23.38
C ILE A 561 1.18 16.93 -24.43
N GLU A 562 1.76 17.15 -25.61
CA GLU A 562 1.75 16.16 -26.67
C GLU A 562 2.64 14.96 -26.29
N ILE A 563 2.03 13.77 -26.27
CA ILE A 563 2.72 12.54 -25.90
C ILE A 563 3.38 11.93 -27.12
N GLU A 564 4.67 11.66 -27.01
CA GLU A 564 5.40 10.94 -28.03
C GLU A 564 4.95 9.47 -28.08
N ARG A 565 4.54 9.05 -29.28
CA ARG A 565 4.23 7.66 -29.61
C ARG A 565 5.28 7.13 -30.57
N SER A 566 6.02 6.12 -30.14
CA SER A 566 7.21 5.67 -30.85
C SER A 566 7.58 4.24 -30.47
N PRO A 567 8.09 3.43 -31.42
CA PRO A 567 8.68 2.12 -31.12
C PRO A 567 9.90 2.22 -30.19
N ARG A 568 10.45 3.42 -29.97
CA ARG A 568 11.53 3.67 -29.03
C ARG A 568 11.22 3.21 -27.60
N ALA A 569 9.97 3.34 -27.15
CA ALA A 569 9.58 2.86 -25.81
C ALA A 569 9.81 1.34 -25.66
N LEU A 570 9.42 0.57 -26.68
CA LEU A 570 9.70 -0.88 -26.70
C LEU A 570 11.21 -1.17 -26.74
N ALA A 571 11.97 -0.43 -27.56
CA ALA A 571 13.42 -0.60 -27.65
C ALA A 571 14.13 -0.30 -26.31
N ASN A 572 13.68 0.72 -25.58
CA ASN A 572 14.17 1.03 -24.24
C ASN A 572 13.87 -0.10 -23.25
N ALA A 573 12.64 -0.62 -23.26
CA ALA A 573 12.26 -1.76 -22.42
C ALA A 573 13.12 -3.00 -22.72
N GLU A 574 13.37 -3.30 -24.00
CA GLU A 574 14.27 -4.39 -24.41
C GLU A 574 15.70 -4.16 -23.93
N ALA A 575 16.24 -2.95 -24.12
CA ALA A 575 17.58 -2.60 -23.66
C ALA A 575 17.72 -2.73 -22.13
N ARG A 576 16.71 -2.29 -21.38
CA ARG A 576 16.64 -2.42 -19.92
C ARG A 576 16.62 -3.89 -19.50
N LEU A 577 15.77 -4.72 -20.10
CA LEU A 577 15.72 -6.15 -19.82
C LEU A 577 17.06 -6.85 -20.13
N GLN A 578 17.68 -6.54 -21.28
CA GLN A 578 18.98 -7.11 -21.64
C GLN A 578 20.09 -6.67 -20.68
N SER A 579 20.04 -5.43 -20.19
CA SER A 579 20.99 -4.95 -19.17
C SER A 579 20.88 -5.76 -17.88
N ILE A 580 19.66 -6.05 -17.40
CA ILE A 580 19.43 -6.87 -16.21
C ILE A 580 19.99 -8.29 -16.43
N ILE A 581 19.59 -8.95 -17.52
CA ILE A 581 20.04 -10.32 -17.84
C ILE A 581 21.57 -10.39 -17.92
N SER A 582 22.20 -9.40 -18.57
CA SER A 582 23.65 -9.34 -18.72
C SER A 582 24.39 -9.08 -17.41
N SER A 583 23.72 -8.50 -16.41
CA SER A 583 24.30 -8.22 -15.10
C SER A 583 24.35 -9.43 -14.16
N GLY A 584 23.73 -10.56 -14.54
CA GLY A 584 23.62 -11.75 -13.70
C GLY A 584 22.60 -11.53 -12.58
N PRO A 585 21.30 -11.50 -12.91
CA PRO A 585 20.25 -11.17 -11.94
C PRO A 585 20.13 -12.24 -10.85
N LEU A 586 19.47 -11.90 -9.75
CA LEU A 586 19.16 -12.90 -8.71
C LEU A 586 18.37 -14.09 -9.30
N PRO A 587 18.53 -15.32 -8.77
CA PRO A 587 17.78 -16.47 -9.25
C PRO A 587 16.26 -16.25 -9.25
N GLU A 588 15.73 -15.61 -8.21
CA GLU A 588 14.31 -15.24 -8.12
C GLU A 588 13.91 -14.22 -9.19
N THR A 589 14.76 -13.23 -9.46
CA THR A 589 14.57 -12.26 -10.54
C THR A 589 14.58 -12.95 -11.91
N GLN A 590 15.51 -13.88 -12.14
CA GLN A 590 15.57 -14.67 -13.37
C GLN A 590 14.29 -15.48 -13.57
N ALA A 591 13.74 -16.09 -12.51
CA ALA A 591 12.48 -16.81 -12.58
C ALA A 591 11.32 -15.91 -13.02
N VAL A 592 11.24 -14.67 -12.52
CA VAL A 592 10.25 -13.69 -12.97
C VAL A 592 10.47 -13.26 -14.42
N ILE A 593 11.73 -13.11 -14.84
CA ILE A 593 12.07 -12.83 -16.25
C ILE A 593 11.55 -13.95 -17.16
N ASP A 594 11.77 -15.21 -16.79
CA ASP A 594 11.46 -16.37 -17.61
C ASP A 594 9.95 -16.67 -17.64
N LEU A 595 9.27 -16.56 -16.50
CA LEU A 595 7.87 -16.94 -16.33
C LEU A 595 6.88 -15.82 -16.63
N LEU A 596 7.30 -14.55 -16.51
CA LEU A 596 6.40 -13.40 -16.66
C LEU A 596 6.90 -12.38 -17.69
N VAL A 597 8.04 -11.74 -17.45
CA VAL A 597 8.43 -10.54 -18.20
C VAL A 597 8.77 -10.85 -19.66
N SER A 598 9.55 -11.91 -19.92
CA SER A 598 9.91 -12.30 -21.29
C SER A 598 8.70 -12.81 -22.09
N PRO A 599 7.81 -13.66 -21.54
CA PRO A 599 6.54 -14.00 -22.20
C PRO A 599 5.68 -12.79 -22.53
N VAL A 600 5.52 -11.84 -21.61
CA VAL A 600 4.76 -10.60 -21.83
C VAL A 600 5.38 -9.77 -22.95
N LEU A 601 6.70 -9.58 -22.94
CA LEU A 601 7.40 -8.84 -23.98
C LEU A 601 7.30 -9.53 -25.35
N ALA A 602 7.40 -10.85 -25.39
CA ALA A 602 7.19 -11.64 -26.61
C ALA A 602 5.76 -11.48 -27.15
N TYR A 603 4.74 -11.45 -26.28
CA TYR A 603 3.36 -11.19 -26.67
C TYR A 603 3.17 -9.78 -27.26
N VAL A 604 3.73 -8.76 -26.60
CA VAL A 604 3.71 -7.37 -27.07
C VAL A 604 4.31 -7.28 -28.48
N LYS A 605 5.39 -8.02 -28.76
CA LYS A 605 6.05 -8.10 -30.07
C LYS A 605 5.29 -8.89 -31.14
N GLY A 606 4.08 -9.37 -30.85
CA GLY A 606 3.23 -10.11 -31.78
C GLY A 606 3.17 -11.61 -31.54
N GLY A 607 3.73 -12.11 -30.44
CA GLY A 607 3.48 -13.48 -29.98
C GLY A 607 2.02 -13.71 -29.61
N ASP A 608 1.66 -15.00 -29.49
CA ASP A 608 0.28 -15.42 -29.24
C ASP A 608 0.03 -15.91 -27.80
N GLN A 609 1.10 -16.14 -27.04
CA GLN A 609 1.04 -16.82 -25.75
C GLN A 609 1.25 -15.86 -24.59
N LEU A 610 0.50 -16.05 -23.51
CA LEU A 610 0.70 -15.39 -22.22
C LEU A 610 0.67 -16.44 -21.09
N PRO A 611 1.37 -16.19 -19.97
CA PRO A 611 1.32 -17.08 -18.82
C PRO A 611 0.00 -16.94 -18.05
N LEU A 612 -0.37 -17.98 -17.32
CA LEU A 612 -1.47 -17.95 -16.34
C LEU A 612 -1.02 -17.33 -15.02
N GLU A 613 -1.95 -16.75 -14.26
CA GLU A 613 -1.65 -16.18 -12.94
C GLU A 613 -0.93 -17.17 -12.00
N ASN A 614 -1.43 -18.41 -11.92
CA ASN A 614 -0.82 -19.45 -11.07
C ASN A 614 0.60 -19.89 -11.49
N GLU A 615 1.06 -19.57 -12.71
CA GLU A 615 2.38 -19.97 -13.22
C GLU A 615 3.50 -19.05 -12.76
N TYR A 616 3.21 -17.76 -12.63
CA TYR A 616 4.22 -16.77 -12.28
C TYR A 616 4.08 -16.27 -10.84
N VAL A 617 2.91 -16.45 -10.20
CA VAL A 617 2.68 -15.91 -8.84
C VAL A 617 3.73 -16.39 -7.84
N GLY A 618 4.10 -17.68 -7.88
CA GLY A 618 5.15 -18.21 -7.01
C GLY A 618 6.51 -17.52 -7.19
N ALA A 619 6.87 -17.18 -8.43
CA ALA A 619 8.09 -16.44 -8.74
C ALA A 619 8.00 -14.97 -8.28
N VAL A 620 6.84 -14.33 -8.44
CA VAL A 620 6.58 -12.97 -7.93
C VAL A 620 6.72 -12.95 -6.41
N LEU A 621 6.05 -13.86 -5.69
CA LEU A 621 6.17 -13.94 -4.23
C LEU A 621 7.61 -14.20 -3.78
N ALA A 622 8.35 -15.07 -4.50
CA ALA A 622 9.74 -15.37 -4.20
C ALA A 622 10.65 -14.15 -4.37
N VAL A 623 10.50 -13.39 -5.46
CA VAL A 623 11.36 -12.24 -5.73
C VAL A 623 11.10 -11.09 -4.76
N GLU A 624 9.85 -10.86 -4.34
CA GLU A 624 9.51 -9.80 -3.38
C GLU A 624 10.30 -9.94 -2.07
N ILE A 625 10.58 -11.18 -1.67
CA ILE A 625 11.30 -11.52 -0.44
C ILE A 625 12.77 -11.86 -0.63
N ALA A 626 13.31 -11.74 -1.85
CA ALA A 626 14.68 -12.10 -2.18
C ALA A 626 15.74 -11.19 -1.52
N TYR A 627 16.97 -11.70 -1.48
CA TYR A 627 18.17 -11.03 -0.98
C TYR A 627 19.35 -11.23 -1.95
N PRO A 628 20.34 -10.31 -2.00
CA PRO A 628 20.46 -9.08 -1.20
C PRO A 628 19.41 -8.02 -1.57
N HIS A 629 18.92 -7.31 -0.55
CA HIS A 629 17.78 -6.38 -0.72
C HIS A 629 18.08 -5.21 -1.66
N GLY A 630 19.29 -4.63 -1.56
CA GLY A 630 19.72 -3.54 -2.42
C GLY A 630 19.70 -3.89 -3.91
N GLN A 631 20.14 -5.11 -4.27
CA GLN A 631 20.13 -5.62 -5.64
C GLN A 631 18.70 -5.92 -6.10
N LYS A 632 17.92 -6.64 -5.29
CA LYS A 632 16.51 -6.94 -5.57
C LYS A 632 15.72 -5.67 -5.92
N ILE A 633 15.82 -4.62 -5.12
CA ILE A 633 15.05 -3.38 -5.33
C ILE A 633 15.32 -2.78 -6.71
N MET A 634 16.59 -2.73 -7.12
CA MET A 634 16.97 -2.20 -8.43
C MET A 634 16.45 -3.06 -9.58
N GLU A 635 16.60 -4.38 -9.45
CA GLU A 635 16.09 -5.34 -10.44
C GLU A 635 14.56 -5.29 -10.55
N LEU A 636 13.84 -5.21 -9.44
CA LEU A 636 12.39 -5.08 -9.41
C LEU A 636 11.91 -3.76 -10.03
N TRP A 637 12.60 -2.65 -9.75
CA TRP A 637 12.33 -1.39 -10.45
C TRP A 637 12.48 -1.55 -11.95
N ASP A 638 13.58 -2.14 -12.39
CA ASP A 638 13.85 -2.28 -13.81
C ASP A 638 12.84 -3.19 -14.50
N LEU A 639 12.47 -4.33 -13.90
CA LEU A 639 11.45 -5.23 -14.45
C LEU A 639 10.05 -4.60 -14.47
N ALA A 640 9.67 -3.86 -13.41
CA ALA A 640 8.41 -3.11 -13.41
C ALA A 640 8.41 -2.10 -14.56
N ILE A 641 9.46 -1.29 -14.68
CA ILE A 641 9.59 -0.30 -15.77
C ILE A 641 9.53 -0.97 -17.14
N VAL A 642 10.13 -2.15 -17.35
CA VAL A 642 10.01 -2.90 -18.61
C VAL A 642 8.54 -3.17 -18.97
N MET A 643 7.70 -3.57 -18.01
CA MET A 643 6.28 -3.86 -18.25
C MET A 643 5.45 -2.60 -18.55
N TRP A 644 5.78 -1.47 -17.92
CA TRP A 644 5.13 -0.19 -18.21
C TRP A 644 5.62 0.39 -19.55
N GLU A 645 6.93 0.46 -19.76
CA GLU A 645 7.53 1.08 -20.95
C GLU A 645 7.27 0.29 -22.25
N CYS A 646 7.14 -1.05 -22.18
CA CYS A 646 6.74 -1.83 -23.35
C CYS A 646 5.25 -1.70 -23.71
N GLY A 647 4.45 -1.05 -22.87
CA GLY A 647 3.01 -0.83 -23.08
C GLY A 647 2.11 -1.98 -22.62
N ALA A 648 2.65 -3.00 -21.95
CA ALA A 648 1.83 -4.10 -21.40
C ALA A 648 0.80 -3.57 -20.40
N MET A 649 1.22 -2.69 -19.48
CA MET A 649 0.30 -2.11 -18.49
C MET A 649 -0.69 -1.13 -19.14
N TRP A 650 -0.30 -0.42 -20.20
CA TRP A 650 -1.25 0.38 -21.00
C TRP A 650 -2.34 -0.51 -21.59
N GLY A 651 -1.95 -1.62 -22.23
CA GLY A 651 -2.88 -2.57 -22.82
C GLY A 651 -3.84 -3.19 -21.80
N ALA A 652 -3.32 -3.54 -20.62
CA ALA A 652 -4.13 -4.07 -19.53
C ALA A 652 -5.19 -3.07 -19.04
N GLY A 653 -4.82 -1.79 -18.83
CA GLY A 653 -5.78 -0.77 -18.40
C GLY A 653 -6.78 -0.38 -19.48
N VAL A 654 -6.41 -0.39 -20.77
CA VAL A 654 -7.36 -0.21 -21.88
C VAL A 654 -8.40 -1.33 -21.89
N ALA A 655 -8.01 -2.58 -21.64
CA ALA A 655 -8.98 -3.67 -21.45
C ALA A 655 -9.84 -3.45 -20.21
N GLY A 656 -9.22 -3.07 -19.08
CA GLY A 656 -9.94 -2.78 -17.83
C GLY A 656 -10.98 -1.67 -17.98
N LEU A 657 -10.72 -0.67 -18.81
CA LEU A 657 -11.65 0.43 -19.11
C LEU A 657 -12.93 -0.04 -19.81
N ALA A 658 -12.89 -1.21 -20.46
CA ALA A 658 -14.03 -1.78 -21.18
C ALA A 658 -14.93 -2.68 -20.30
N TYR A 659 -14.61 -2.85 -19.01
CA TYR A 659 -15.51 -3.57 -18.10
C TYR A 659 -16.87 -2.88 -18.06
N THR A 660 -17.93 -3.70 -18.03
CA THR A 660 -19.29 -3.25 -17.75
C THR A 660 -19.82 -3.93 -16.50
N HIS A 661 -20.61 -3.21 -15.71
CA HIS A 661 -21.17 -3.75 -14.47
C HIS A 661 -22.68 -4.00 -14.58
N SER A 662 -23.14 -5.11 -14.03
CA SER A 662 -24.57 -5.51 -14.04
C SER A 662 -25.51 -4.58 -13.28
N GLY A 663 -24.98 -3.58 -12.56
CA GLY A 663 -25.76 -2.53 -11.89
C GLY A 663 -26.30 -2.90 -10.51
N ARG A 664 -25.93 -4.06 -9.94
CA ARG A 664 -26.55 -4.62 -8.72
C ARG A 664 -25.96 -4.10 -7.41
N LEU A 665 -24.70 -3.65 -7.43
CA LEU A 665 -23.94 -3.19 -6.26
C LEU A 665 -23.15 -1.92 -6.60
N ASN A 666 -22.86 -1.09 -5.60
CA ASN A 666 -22.30 0.26 -5.71
C ASN A 666 -20.79 0.35 -5.43
N CYS A 667 -20.10 -0.79 -5.36
CA CYS A 667 -18.66 -0.84 -5.17
C CYS A 667 -18.11 -2.13 -5.78
N ASP A 668 -16.93 -2.07 -6.37
CA ASP A 668 -16.19 -3.26 -6.80
C ASP A 668 -15.57 -3.91 -5.55
N ARG A 669 -16.28 -4.85 -4.92
CA ARG A 669 -15.77 -5.58 -3.74
C ARG A 669 -15.88 -7.08 -3.90
N ALA A 670 -14.88 -7.77 -3.35
CA ALA A 670 -14.77 -9.23 -3.31
C ALA A 670 -15.95 -9.97 -2.61
N ARG A 671 -16.98 -9.26 -2.13
CA ARG A 671 -17.98 -9.79 -1.19
C ARG A 671 -19.17 -10.43 -1.88
N ASN A 672 -19.58 -9.97 -3.07
CA ASN A 672 -20.76 -10.50 -3.79
C ASN A 672 -20.66 -10.46 -5.33
N ASP A 673 -19.59 -9.87 -5.91
CA ASP A 673 -19.53 -9.53 -7.34
C ASP A 673 -18.84 -10.58 -8.24
N LEU A 674 -18.53 -11.75 -7.71
CA LEU A 674 -17.71 -12.77 -8.39
C LEU A 674 -18.53 -13.74 -9.27
N SER A 675 -19.77 -13.39 -9.63
CA SER A 675 -20.52 -14.17 -10.61
C SER A 675 -20.19 -13.69 -12.03
N GLU A 676 -20.04 -14.60 -13.00
CA GLU A 676 -19.91 -14.23 -14.42
C GLU A 676 -21.06 -13.33 -14.91
N SER A 677 -22.20 -13.31 -14.19
CA SER A 677 -23.32 -12.41 -14.50
C SER A 677 -23.16 -10.98 -13.99
N THR A 678 -22.11 -10.69 -13.21
CA THR A 678 -21.90 -9.39 -12.57
C THR A 678 -21.05 -8.44 -13.42
N TRP A 679 -20.05 -9.00 -14.11
CA TRP A 679 -19.11 -8.27 -14.96
C TRP A 679 -19.11 -8.86 -16.37
N SER A 680 -19.23 -8.01 -17.40
CA SER A 680 -19.15 -8.44 -18.81
C SER A 680 -18.26 -7.55 -19.66
#